data_AF-A0A6A6MSG4-F1
#
_entry.id   AF-A0A6A6MSG4-F1
#
_cell.length_a   1.000
_cell.length_b   1.000
_cell.length_c   1.000
_cell.angle_alpha   90.00
_cell.angle_beta   90.00
_cell.angle_gamma   90.00
#
_symmetry.space_group_name_H-M   'P 1'
#
loop_
_entity.id
_entity.type
_entity.pdbx_description
1 polymer ?
#
loop_
_entity_poly.entity_id
_entity_poly.type
_entity_poly.pdbx_seq_one_letter_code
_entity_poly.pdbx_strand_id
1 'polypeptide(L)'
;MPNGPGQACFASVYGFYPVMFFHVVEFNWSILWNPMTLFLVIKSTTEFLPTLLHPQQESKMAPKSHSLLGSFPAIGVAVSLLLLLFVNPISCGGHDYQDALRKSILFFEGQRSGRLPPDQRVKWRRDSAMHDGFSVGKDLTGGYYDAGDNIKFGFPMAFTTTLLSWGIIDFGRNMGPELKNAVKAVKWATDYLLKVTTVPGVVFVQVGDAYSDHNCWERPEDMDTIRTVYKIDGSHPGSDVAGETAAALAAASIVFRSREPAYSRLLLDRAVRVFEFADTHRGAYSSSLHSAVCPFYCDVNGYQDELLWGAAWLHKASRRRQYREYIVKNEVVLHAGDTINEFGWDNKHAGINVLISKEVLMGKADYFESFKRNADDFICSLLPGISHPQVHYSPGGLIFKAGGSNMQHVTSLSFLLLAYSNYLSHANKVVPCGETTASPALLKQLAQRQVDYILGDNPMRMSYMVGYGERYPQRIHHRGSSLPSVQAHPAHIGCKAGSRYFLSPNPNPNVHVGAVVGGPNVSDAFPDSRPFFQESEPTTYINAPLPAPATGIPVSPSPQYYNENPQFPLHDHHLHGHQDGAWSSGLFDCCSDCKICCLTFWCPCITFGRIAEIVDKGTTACATSGAIFGLLASLTGCGCIYSCLYRSKLRQQYMLPESPCNDCLVHCCCEACALCQEYKELESRGFDMSIGWQGNVERQNRGVAMPTSTAPVFEGAMSR
;
A
#
# COMPACT_ATOMS: atom_id res chain seq x y z
N MET A 1 -27.37 -14.20 -38.22
CA MET A 1 -26.75 -12.85 -38.29
C MET A 1 -27.40 -11.98 -37.23
N PRO A 2 -26.66 -11.08 -36.54
CA PRO A 2 -25.27 -10.69 -36.79
C PRO A 2 -24.27 -11.50 -35.96
N ASN A 3 -23.02 -11.45 -36.41
CA ASN A 3 -21.90 -12.27 -35.97
C ASN A 3 -21.36 -11.75 -34.62
N GLY A 4 -21.11 -12.67 -33.68
CA GLY A 4 -20.44 -12.36 -32.42
C GLY A 4 -18.95 -12.05 -32.62
N PRO A 5 -18.32 -11.30 -31.70
CA PRO A 5 -16.97 -10.77 -31.85
C PRO A 5 -15.84 -11.81 -31.83
N GLY A 6 -16.13 -13.10 -31.60
CA GLY A 6 -15.12 -14.17 -31.50
C GLY A 6 -14.58 -14.73 -32.82
N GLN A 7 -15.15 -14.41 -33.99
CA GLN A 7 -14.68 -14.94 -35.29
C GLN A 7 -13.73 -14.00 -36.07
N ALA A 8 -13.38 -12.84 -35.53
CA ALA A 8 -12.62 -11.81 -36.27
C ALA A 8 -11.13 -12.14 -36.48
N CYS A 9 -10.53 -13.04 -35.68
CA CYS A 9 -9.09 -13.36 -35.82
C CYS A 9 -8.74 -14.13 -37.10
N PHE A 10 -9.65 -14.96 -37.62
CA PHE A 10 -9.37 -15.75 -38.83
C PHE A 10 -9.71 -15.01 -40.13
N ALA A 11 -10.68 -14.08 -40.10
CA ALA A 11 -11.21 -13.46 -41.32
C ALA A 11 -10.48 -12.16 -41.75
N SER A 12 -9.75 -11.48 -40.86
CA SER A 12 -9.13 -10.18 -41.17
C SER A 12 -7.70 -10.27 -41.75
N VAL A 13 -7.08 -11.45 -41.77
CA VAL A 13 -5.67 -11.61 -42.22
C VAL A 13 -5.55 -12.03 -43.69
N TYR A 14 -6.62 -12.51 -44.31
CA TYR A 14 -6.61 -12.97 -45.72
C TYR A 14 -6.66 -11.85 -46.78
N GLY A 15 -6.50 -10.58 -46.39
CA GLY A 15 -6.48 -9.44 -47.32
C GLY A 15 -5.10 -8.99 -47.80
N PHE A 16 -4.00 -9.52 -47.23
CA PHE A 16 -2.65 -8.98 -47.45
C PHE A 16 -1.55 -10.06 -47.60
N TYR A 17 -1.79 -11.15 -48.32
CA TYR A 17 -0.71 -12.03 -48.80
C TYR A 17 -1.12 -12.57 -50.18
N PRO A 18 -0.36 -12.23 -51.26
CA PRO A 18 0.79 -13.08 -51.56
C PRO A 18 1.92 -12.35 -52.32
N VAL A 19 3.00 -11.91 -51.66
CA VAL A 19 4.32 -11.72 -52.35
C VAL A 19 5.53 -11.95 -51.42
N MET A 20 5.39 -11.82 -50.10
CA MET A 20 6.58 -11.81 -49.20
C MET A 20 6.95 -13.17 -48.58
N PHE A 21 6.57 -14.29 -49.21
CA PHE A 21 6.78 -15.64 -48.62
C PHE A 21 8.05 -16.37 -49.10
N PHE A 22 8.89 -15.75 -49.94
CA PHE A 22 10.07 -16.43 -50.50
C PHE A 22 11.44 -15.92 -50.04
N HIS A 23 11.55 -14.83 -49.26
CA HIS A 23 12.86 -14.28 -48.87
C HIS A 23 13.25 -14.41 -47.39
N VAL A 24 12.34 -14.85 -46.50
CA VAL A 24 12.63 -14.91 -45.06
C VAL A 24 13.22 -16.27 -44.62
N VAL A 25 13.07 -17.33 -45.44
CA VAL A 25 13.57 -18.67 -45.09
C VAL A 25 15.07 -18.85 -45.35
N GLU A 26 15.71 -18.01 -46.19
CA GLU A 26 17.16 -18.09 -46.43
C GLU A 26 18.01 -17.23 -45.49
N PHE A 27 17.46 -16.22 -44.82
CA PHE A 27 18.29 -15.22 -44.12
C PHE A 27 18.66 -15.57 -42.67
N ASN A 28 18.06 -16.61 -42.07
CA ASN A 28 18.21 -16.89 -40.64
C ASN A 28 19.12 -18.07 -40.28
N TRP A 29 19.84 -18.66 -41.25
CA TRP A 29 20.77 -19.76 -41.00
C TRP A 29 22.26 -19.40 -41.20
N SER A 30 22.59 -18.16 -41.60
CA SER A 30 23.97 -17.80 -41.98
C SER A 30 24.75 -16.93 -40.98
N ILE A 31 24.12 -16.42 -39.92
CA ILE A 31 24.73 -15.38 -39.05
C ILE A 31 25.29 -15.93 -37.73
N LEU A 32 24.95 -17.16 -37.32
CA LEU A 32 25.37 -17.68 -36.02
C LEU A 32 26.68 -18.48 -35.98
N TRP A 33 27.34 -18.76 -37.11
CA TRP A 33 28.63 -19.48 -37.12
C TRP A 33 29.60 -19.01 -38.22
N ASN A 34 29.96 -17.73 -38.24
CA ASN A 34 31.11 -17.27 -39.02
C ASN A 34 32.14 -16.52 -38.14
N PRO A 35 33.29 -17.13 -37.81
CA PRO A 35 34.33 -16.52 -36.97
C PRO A 35 35.05 -15.32 -37.62
N MET A 36 34.78 -14.96 -38.88
CA MET A 36 35.34 -13.75 -39.50
C MET A 36 34.66 -12.44 -39.10
N THR A 37 33.38 -12.46 -38.69
CA THR A 37 32.64 -11.22 -38.38
C THR A 37 33.10 -10.62 -37.05
N LEU A 38 33.52 -11.45 -36.09
CA LEU A 38 34.08 -11.02 -34.81
C LEU A 38 35.49 -10.40 -34.98
N PHE A 39 36.25 -10.83 -35.99
CA PHE A 39 37.59 -10.30 -36.29
C PHE A 39 37.55 -8.90 -36.94
N LEU A 40 36.49 -8.58 -37.68
CA LEU A 40 36.30 -7.26 -38.30
C LEU A 40 35.81 -6.18 -37.31
N VAL A 41 35.04 -6.58 -36.29
CA VAL A 41 34.58 -5.66 -35.24
C VAL A 41 35.72 -5.28 -34.27
N ILE A 42 36.66 -6.20 -34.00
CA ILE A 42 37.84 -5.94 -33.14
C ILE A 42 38.89 -5.09 -33.88
N LYS A 43 38.96 -5.16 -35.21
CA LYS A 43 39.90 -4.35 -36.01
C LYS A 43 39.42 -2.90 -36.23
N SER A 44 38.12 -2.63 -36.11
CA SER A 44 37.53 -1.30 -36.32
C SER A 44 37.62 -0.36 -35.10
N THR A 45 37.87 -0.91 -33.90
CA THR A 45 37.92 -0.13 -32.64
C THR A 45 39.33 0.28 -32.20
N THR A 46 40.37 -0.08 -32.96
CA THR A 46 41.77 0.21 -32.61
C THR A 46 42.44 1.32 -33.45
N GLU A 47 41.74 1.95 -34.40
CA GLU A 47 42.31 3.01 -35.26
C GLU A 47 41.66 4.40 -35.13
N PHE A 48 40.81 4.65 -34.13
CA PHE A 48 40.22 5.99 -33.91
C PHE A 48 40.52 6.57 -32.52
N LEU A 49 41.77 7.00 -32.34
CA LEU A 49 42.22 8.18 -31.57
C LEU A 49 43.75 8.27 -31.82
N PRO A 50 44.32 9.33 -32.46
CA PRO A 50 44.13 10.73 -32.05
C PRO A 50 44.16 11.77 -33.20
N THR A 51 43.41 12.88 -33.09
CA THR A 51 43.89 14.26 -33.42
C THR A 51 42.77 15.28 -33.22
N LEU A 52 42.79 15.95 -32.06
CA LEU A 52 42.29 17.31 -31.90
C LEU A 52 43.36 18.25 -32.45
N LEU A 53 43.00 19.17 -33.35
CA LEU A 53 43.48 20.56 -33.43
C LEU A 53 42.80 21.29 -34.62
N HIS A 54 42.24 22.46 -34.30
CA HIS A 54 41.53 23.47 -35.10
C HIS A 54 42.32 24.00 -36.34
N PRO A 55 41.81 24.99 -37.12
CA PRO A 55 40.73 25.00 -38.14
C PRO A 55 41.30 25.43 -39.54
N GLN A 56 40.53 25.43 -40.64
CA GLN A 56 40.61 26.34 -41.84
C GLN A 56 39.64 25.78 -42.91
N GLN A 57 38.56 26.46 -43.31
CA GLN A 57 38.39 27.63 -44.21
C GLN A 57 38.21 27.24 -45.71
N GLU A 58 37.04 27.62 -46.25
CA GLU A 58 36.67 27.89 -47.67
C GLU A 58 36.84 26.78 -48.73
N SER A 59 35.87 26.43 -49.58
CA SER A 59 35.27 27.28 -50.61
C SER A 59 34.23 26.53 -51.47
N LYS A 60 33.46 27.32 -52.21
CA LYS A 60 32.33 27.05 -53.13
C LYS A 60 32.62 26.06 -54.28
N MET A 61 31.61 25.29 -54.69
CA MET A 61 30.94 25.35 -56.02
C MET A 61 30.05 24.11 -56.27
N ALA A 62 28.82 24.36 -56.71
CA ALA A 62 27.88 23.39 -57.30
C ALA A 62 28.10 23.31 -58.84
N PRO A 63 27.31 22.55 -59.63
CA PRO A 63 26.58 21.29 -59.40
C PRO A 63 26.92 20.21 -60.46
N LYS A 64 26.52 18.93 -60.26
CA LYS A 64 25.85 18.10 -61.29
C LYS A 64 25.57 16.65 -60.84
N SER A 65 24.29 16.30 -60.97
CA SER A 65 23.71 15.00 -61.36
C SER A 65 24.28 13.70 -60.76
N HIS A 66 23.59 13.13 -59.77
CA HIS A 66 23.60 11.68 -59.54
C HIS A 66 22.21 11.15 -59.16
N SER A 67 21.79 10.18 -59.97
CA SER A 67 20.91 9.03 -59.71
C SER A 67 20.15 8.94 -58.38
N LEU A 68 18.82 8.86 -58.51
CA LEU A 68 17.88 8.30 -57.55
C LEU A 68 18.23 6.84 -57.21
N LEU A 69 18.86 6.58 -56.07
CA LEU A 69 18.76 5.33 -55.28
C LEU A 69 19.73 5.44 -54.09
N GLY A 70 19.20 5.69 -52.88
CA GLY A 70 19.98 5.59 -51.66
C GLY A 70 19.72 6.68 -50.63
N SER A 71 18.51 6.77 -50.07
CA SER A 71 18.25 7.61 -48.89
C SER A 71 17.07 7.08 -48.05
N PHE A 72 17.01 5.78 -47.81
CA PHE A 72 16.05 5.19 -46.85
C PHE A 72 16.55 5.08 -45.39
N PRO A 73 17.86 5.11 -45.03
CA PRO A 73 18.22 5.02 -43.61
C PRO A 73 18.11 6.36 -42.86
N ALA A 74 18.23 7.50 -43.55
CA ALA A 74 18.27 8.81 -42.88
C ALA A 74 16.89 9.27 -42.35
N ILE A 75 15.81 8.96 -43.08
CA ILE A 75 14.44 9.30 -42.66
C ILE A 75 14.00 8.40 -41.50
N GLY A 76 14.38 7.12 -41.51
CA GLY A 76 14.11 6.20 -40.41
C GLY A 76 14.78 6.61 -39.10
N VAL A 77 16.04 7.07 -39.16
CA VAL A 77 16.78 7.54 -37.98
C VAL A 77 16.19 8.86 -37.44
N ALA A 78 15.79 9.78 -38.32
CA ALA A 78 15.17 11.05 -37.91
C ALA A 78 13.78 10.85 -37.27
N VAL A 79 12.96 9.94 -37.81
CA VAL A 79 11.66 9.56 -37.21
C VAL A 79 11.84 8.80 -35.90
N SER A 80 12.88 7.97 -35.78
CA SER A 80 13.22 7.26 -34.54
C SER A 80 13.70 8.23 -33.44
N LEU A 81 14.51 9.23 -33.79
CA LEU A 81 14.92 10.29 -32.87
C LEU A 81 13.75 11.21 -32.47
N LEU A 82 12.83 11.51 -33.38
CA LEU A 82 11.61 12.26 -33.04
C LEU A 82 10.67 11.44 -32.15
N LEU A 83 10.51 10.14 -32.40
CA LEU A 83 9.69 9.25 -31.56
C LEU A 83 10.34 9.03 -30.18
N LEU A 84 11.67 8.93 -30.08
CA LEU A 84 12.40 8.88 -28.81
C LEU A 84 12.28 10.18 -27.99
N LEU A 85 11.98 11.31 -28.63
CA LEU A 85 11.66 12.58 -27.94
C LEU A 85 10.21 12.66 -27.45
N PHE A 86 9.31 11.77 -27.93
CA PHE A 86 7.91 11.65 -27.46
C PHE A 86 7.66 10.42 -26.58
N VAL A 87 8.59 9.46 -26.52
CA VAL A 87 8.65 8.49 -25.43
C VAL A 87 9.32 9.20 -24.26
N ASN A 88 8.53 9.93 -23.46
CA ASN A 88 8.93 10.17 -22.08
C ASN A 88 9.34 8.80 -21.51
N PRO A 89 10.53 8.67 -20.88
CA PRO A 89 10.82 7.46 -20.15
C PRO A 89 9.67 7.26 -19.17
N ILE A 90 8.84 6.23 -19.39
CA ILE A 90 8.05 5.70 -18.31
C ILE A 90 9.11 5.23 -17.33
N SER A 91 9.35 6.04 -16.32
CA SER A 91 10.19 5.66 -15.21
C SER A 91 9.60 4.37 -14.67
N CYS A 92 10.23 3.24 -14.96
CA CYS A 92 10.10 2.04 -14.12
C CYS A 92 10.90 2.29 -12.82
N GLY A 93 10.72 3.47 -12.24
CA GLY A 93 11.38 3.92 -11.03
C GLY A 93 10.48 3.56 -9.87
N GLY A 94 11.01 2.78 -8.93
CA GLY A 94 10.31 2.50 -7.68
C GLY A 94 9.92 3.80 -6.94
N HIS A 95 8.98 3.67 -6.02
CA HIS A 95 8.50 4.78 -5.20
C HIS A 95 9.62 5.45 -4.39
N ASP A 96 9.60 6.78 -4.31
CA ASP A 96 10.49 7.54 -3.43
C ASP A 96 9.92 7.54 -2.00
N TYR A 97 10.28 6.50 -1.24
CA TYR A 97 9.82 6.39 0.14
C TYR A 97 10.39 7.48 1.06
N GLN A 98 11.50 8.13 0.72
CA GLN A 98 12.03 9.24 1.51
C GLN A 98 11.12 10.47 1.38
N ASP A 99 10.64 10.75 0.18
CA ASP A 99 9.63 11.78 -0.06
C ASP A 99 8.28 11.42 0.60
N ALA A 100 7.81 10.18 0.47
CA ALA A 100 6.60 9.70 1.15
C ALA A 100 6.70 9.85 2.69
N LEU A 101 7.84 9.51 3.28
CA LEU A 101 8.13 9.72 4.70
C LEU A 101 8.03 11.20 5.08
N ARG A 102 8.72 12.07 4.35
CA ARG A 102 8.71 13.51 4.61
C ARG A 102 7.28 14.07 4.55
N LYS A 103 6.50 13.66 3.55
CA LYS A 103 5.11 14.10 3.39
C LYS A 103 4.22 13.56 4.50
N SER A 104 4.31 12.27 4.85
CA SER A 104 3.52 11.69 5.94
C SER A 104 3.75 12.38 7.29
N ILE A 105 4.98 12.85 7.57
CA ILE A 105 5.29 13.65 8.77
C ILE A 105 4.76 15.09 8.64
N LEU A 106 4.81 15.68 7.44
CA LEU A 106 4.29 17.03 7.18
C LEU A 106 2.78 17.14 7.42
N PHE A 107 2.03 16.08 7.13
CA PHE A 107 0.59 15.99 7.41
C PHE A 107 0.27 16.35 8.87
N PHE A 108 1.03 15.85 9.85
CA PHE A 108 0.77 16.16 11.26
C PHE A 108 0.84 17.66 11.57
N GLU A 109 1.66 18.44 10.84
CA GLU A 109 1.69 19.88 11.01
C GLU A 109 0.39 20.57 10.58
N GLY A 110 -0.29 20.01 9.56
CA GLY A 110 -1.60 20.47 9.13
C GLY A 110 -2.74 20.06 10.07
N GLN A 111 -2.53 19.10 10.98
CA GLN A 111 -3.48 18.70 12.03
C GLN A 111 -3.30 19.45 13.36
N ARG A 112 -2.24 20.25 13.54
CA ARG A 112 -1.94 20.89 14.84
C ARG A 112 -3.07 21.80 15.31
N SER A 113 -3.52 21.68 16.55
CA SER A 113 -4.42 22.62 17.22
C SER A 113 -3.64 23.51 18.20
N GLY A 114 -4.16 24.67 18.59
CA GLY A 114 -3.49 25.61 19.49
C GLY A 114 -2.55 26.58 18.78
N ARG A 115 -1.60 27.14 19.55
CA ARG A 115 -0.61 28.10 19.04
C ARG A 115 0.48 27.39 18.24
N LEU A 116 0.59 27.71 16.96
CA LEU A 116 1.58 27.10 16.07
C LEU A 116 2.99 27.63 16.34
N PRO A 117 4.03 26.79 16.18
CA PRO A 117 5.40 27.22 16.40
C PRO A 117 5.90 28.08 15.22
N PRO A 118 6.88 28.96 15.44
CA PRO A 118 7.39 29.85 14.37
C PRO A 118 8.02 29.08 13.20
N ASP A 119 8.50 27.86 13.43
CA ASP A 119 9.10 26.99 12.41
C ASP A 119 8.09 26.04 11.73
N GLN A 120 6.78 26.25 11.92
CA GLN A 120 5.69 25.55 11.21
C GLN A 120 5.90 25.57 9.68
N ARG A 121 5.94 24.41 9.03
CA ARG A 121 6.15 24.27 7.58
C ARG A 121 4.84 24.42 6.80
N VAL A 122 3.72 23.93 7.34
CA VAL A 122 2.39 24.08 6.73
C VAL A 122 1.87 25.51 6.93
N LYS A 123 2.06 26.37 5.91
CA LYS A 123 1.85 27.83 6.02
C LYS A 123 0.40 28.29 5.88
N TRP A 124 -0.50 27.45 5.39
CA TRP A 124 -1.93 27.78 5.27
C TRP A 124 -2.70 27.64 6.59
N ARG A 125 -2.12 26.99 7.61
CA ARG A 125 -2.64 26.94 8.98
C ARG A 125 -2.23 28.16 9.81
N ARG A 126 -3.05 28.53 10.80
CA ARG A 126 -2.75 29.52 11.86
C ARG A 126 -3.18 29.00 13.23
N ASP A 127 -2.92 29.81 14.25
CA ASP A 127 -3.34 29.56 15.62
C ASP A 127 -4.86 29.36 15.70
N SER A 128 -5.30 28.31 16.38
CA SER A 128 -6.72 27.94 16.50
C SER A 128 -7.01 27.35 17.88
N ALA A 129 -8.29 27.29 18.27
CA ALA A 129 -8.73 26.68 19.53
C ALA A 129 -7.99 27.21 20.78
N MET A 130 -7.68 28.51 20.80
CA MET A 130 -6.84 29.15 21.83
C MET A 130 -7.51 29.25 23.21
N HIS A 131 -8.77 28.85 23.33
CA HIS A 131 -9.57 28.87 24.56
C HIS A 131 -9.89 27.48 25.09
N ASP A 132 -9.33 26.42 24.50
CA ASP A 132 -9.55 25.05 24.94
C ASP A 132 -9.19 24.86 26.42
N GLY A 133 -10.15 24.35 27.19
CA GLY A 133 -10.00 24.12 28.63
C GLY A 133 -10.43 25.27 29.54
N PHE A 134 -10.72 26.46 28.99
CA PHE A 134 -11.09 27.63 29.79
C PHE A 134 -12.32 27.37 30.68
N SER A 135 -13.32 26.66 30.16
CA SER A 135 -14.56 26.30 30.88
C SER A 135 -14.33 25.44 32.13
N VAL A 136 -13.19 24.75 32.23
CA VAL A 136 -12.80 23.90 33.37
C VAL A 136 -11.59 24.46 34.12
N GLY A 137 -11.19 25.71 33.84
CA GLY A 137 -10.05 26.36 34.49
C GLY A 137 -8.70 25.68 34.23
N LYS A 138 -8.52 25.07 33.06
CA LYS A 138 -7.27 24.41 32.63
C LYS A 138 -6.83 24.91 31.26
N ASP A 139 -5.54 24.90 31.00
CA ASP A 139 -5.03 25.06 29.63
C ASP A 139 -5.05 23.70 28.95
N LEU A 140 -5.98 23.51 28.00
CA LEU A 140 -6.04 22.34 27.13
C LEU A 140 -5.75 22.73 25.67
N THR A 141 -5.08 23.85 25.41
CA THR A 141 -4.63 24.21 24.05
C THR A 141 -3.52 23.27 23.56
N GLY A 142 -3.42 23.08 22.24
CA GLY A 142 -2.47 22.13 21.65
C GLY A 142 -3.14 20.83 21.19
N GLY A 143 -2.32 19.82 20.91
CA GLY A 143 -2.77 18.51 20.43
C GLY A 143 -3.06 18.52 18.93
N TYR A 144 -3.64 17.43 18.44
CA TYR A 144 -4.05 17.30 17.04
C TYR A 144 -5.56 17.33 16.89
N TYR A 145 -6.05 17.96 15.83
CA TYR A 145 -7.38 17.63 15.32
C TYR A 145 -7.35 16.22 14.75
N ASP A 146 -8.42 15.48 14.99
CA ASP A 146 -8.46 14.04 14.76
C ASP A 146 -8.38 13.67 13.28
N ALA A 147 -9.23 14.33 12.46
CA ALA A 147 -9.44 13.98 11.06
C ALA A 147 -9.68 15.24 10.18
N GLY A 148 -10.78 15.28 9.44
CA GLY A 148 -11.23 16.45 8.68
C GLY A 148 -11.95 17.51 9.51
N ASP A 149 -12.17 17.23 10.78
CA ASP A 149 -12.89 18.02 11.77
C ASP A 149 -11.98 18.86 12.67
N ASN A 150 -12.58 19.57 13.61
CA ASN A 150 -11.83 20.35 14.59
C ASN A 150 -12.02 19.83 16.02
N ILE A 151 -12.35 18.55 16.16
CA ILE A 151 -12.45 17.88 17.46
C ILE A 151 -11.09 17.30 17.85
N LYS A 152 -10.83 17.28 19.16
CA LYS A 152 -9.69 16.59 19.75
C LYS A 152 -10.19 15.36 20.49
N PHE A 153 -10.34 14.25 19.77
CA PHE A 153 -10.63 12.95 20.37
C PHE A 153 -9.36 12.36 20.98
N GLY A 154 -9.37 12.13 22.30
CA GLY A 154 -8.20 11.69 23.06
C GLY A 154 -7.78 10.26 22.77
N PHE A 155 -8.75 9.37 22.54
CA PHE A 155 -8.48 7.94 22.32
C PHE A 155 -7.68 7.68 21.03
N PRO A 156 -8.16 8.07 19.83
CA PRO A 156 -7.37 7.93 18.60
C PRO A 156 -6.07 8.76 18.63
N MET A 157 -6.05 9.94 19.26
CA MET A 157 -4.82 10.75 19.37
C MET A 157 -3.74 10.07 20.22
N ALA A 158 -4.13 9.40 21.30
CA ALA A 158 -3.21 8.61 22.10
C ALA A 158 -2.65 7.45 21.26
N PHE A 159 -3.50 6.71 20.55
CA PHE A 159 -3.07 5.65 19.63
C PHE A 159 -2.10 6.13 18.54
N THR A 160 -2.41 7.25 17.87
CA THR A 160 -1.50 7.93 16.94
C THR A 160 -0.13 8.17 17.57
N THR A 161 -0.12 8.65 18.81
CA THR A 161 1.12 8.99 19.53
C THR A 161 1.93 7.75 19.86
N THR A 162 1.28 6.66 20.26
CA THR A 162 1.91 5.36 20.50
C THR A 162 2.55 4.82 19.23
N LEU A 163 1.84 4.83 18.09
CA LEU A 163 2.37 4.33 16.82
C LEU A 163 3.51 5.18 16.25
N LEU A 164 3.41 6.51 16.29
CA LEU A 164 4.53 7.38 15.91
C LEU A 164 5.76 7.09 16.77
N SER A 165 5.56 6.89 18.08
CA SER A 165 6.64 6.55 19.01
C SER A 165 7.23 5.18 18.70
N TRP A 166 6.40 4.17 18.47
CA TRP A 166 6.85 2.82 18.11
C TRP A 166 7.64 2.83 16.80
N GLY A 167 7.15 3.53 15.78
CA GLY A 167 7.86 3.73 14.52
C GLY A 167 9.25 4.35 14.71
N ILE A 168 9.38 5.37 15.55
CA ILE A 168 10.69 5.97 15.86
C ILE A 168 11.60 5.00 16.64
N ILE A 169 11.05 4.21 17.57
CA ILE A 169 11.81 3.28 18.40
C ILE A 169 12.46 2.18 17.55
N ASP A 170 11.68 1.59 16.63
CA ASP A 170 12.16 0.44 15.86
C ASP A 170 12.82 0.84 14.52
N PHE A 171 12.39 1.95 13.90
CA PHE A 171 12.81 2.34 12.54
C PHE A 171 13.49 3.71 12.48
N GLY A 172 13.62 4.42 13.60
CA GLY A 172 14.13 5.80 13.62
C GLY A 172 15.54 5.99 13.04
N ARG A 173 16.37 4.94 13.01
CA ARG A 173 17.70 4.98 12.36
C ARG A 173 17.61 5.17 10.85
N ASN A 174 16.52 4.72 10.23
CA ASN A 174 16.32 4.76 8.78
C ASN A 174 15.52 6.00 8.34
N MET A 175 15.05 6.84 9.28
CA MET A 175 14.28 8.05 8.98
C MET A 175 15.14 9.23 8.50
N GLY A 176 16.47 9.11 8.52
CA GLY A 176 17.39 10.15 8.06
C GLY A 176 17.10 11.53 8.69
N PRO A 177 17.13 12.62 7.90
CA PRO A 177 16.85 13.98 8.39
C PRO A 177 15.45 14.17 8.99
N GLU A 178 14.45 13.40 8.53
CA GLU A 178 13.07 13.55 8.97
C GLU A 178 12.82 13.01 10.39
N LEU A 179 13.76 12.26 10.97
CA LEU A 179 13.71 11.83 12.38
C LEU A 179 13.45 13.01 13.33
N LYS A 180 14.06 14.18 13.07
CA LYS A 180 13.85 15.38 13.89
C LYS A 180 12.39 15.85 13.85
N ASN A 181 11.76 15.80 12.68
CA ASN A 181 10.37 16.23 12.51
C ASN A 181 9.40 15.18 13.06
N ALA A 182 9.70 13.88 12.92
CA ALA A 182 8.95 12.81 13.56
C ALA A 182 8.96 12.95 15.10
N VAL A 183 10.13 13.21 15.70
CA VAL A 183 10.23 13.47 17.15
C VAL A 183 9.43 14.70 17.56
N LYS A 184 9.44 15.79 16.76
CA LYS A 184 8.58 16.95 17.01
C LYS A 184 7.08 16.61 16.92
N ALA A 185 6.69 15.72 16.00
CA ALA A 185 5.30 15.27 15.88
C ALA A 185 4.85 14.52 17.14
N VAL A 186 5.69 13.63 17.69
CA VAL A 186 5.44 12.97 18.99
C VAL A 186 5.43 13.98 20.13
N LYS A 187 6.35 14.95 20.15
CA LYS A 187 6.40 15.97 21.20
C LYS A 187 5.12 16.80 21.24
N TRP A 188 4.60 17.20 20.09
CA TRP A 188 3.37 17.98 19.99
C TRP A 188 2.17 17.30 20.64
N ALA A 189 2.00 15.99 20.39
CA ALA A 189 0.93 15.22 21.03
C ALA A 189 1.20 15.03 22.53
N THR A 190 2.41 14.65 22.91
CA THR A 190 2.73 14.39 24.32
C THR A 190 2.66 15.63 25.22
N ASP A 191 3.01 16.81 24.70
CA ASP A 191 2.82 18.08 25.41
C ASP A 191 1.33 18.29 25.74
N TYR A 192 0.42 17.92 24.83
CA TYR A 192 -1.02 17.93 25.08
C TYR A 192 -1.48 16.79 26.01
N LEU A 193 -0.98 15.57 25.84
CA LEU A 193 -1.31 14.44 26.72
C LEU A 193 -0.89 14.70 28.18
N LEU A 194 0.18 15.47 28.41
CA LEU A 194 0.57 15.94 29.74
C LEU A 194 -0.39 16.99 30.31
N LYS A 195 -0.99 17.84 29.47
CA LYS A 195 -2.01 18.81 29.91
C LYS A 195 -3.31 18.09 30.31
N VAL A 196 -3.78 17.15 29.49
CA VAL A 196 -5.06 16.45 29.75
C VAL A 196 -5.01 15.48 30.92
N THR A 197 -3.81 15.10 31.39
CA THR A 197 -3.62 14.22 32.55
C THR A 197 -3.05 14.98 33.77
N THR A 198 -3.10 16.31 33.76
CA THR A 198 -2.42 17.15 34.77
C THR A 198 -3.06 17.08 36.15
N VAL A 199 -4.36 16.78 36.22
CA VAL A 199 -5.11 16.68 37.47
C VAL A 199 -5.10 15.21 37.93
N PRO A 200 -4.60 14.89 39.13
CA PRO A 200 -4.63 13.51 39.64
C PRO A 200 -6.05 12.93 39.66
N GLY A 201 -6.21 11.68 39.20
CA GLY A 201 -7.50 10.98 39.15
C GLY A 201 -8.49 11.49 38.10
N VAL A 202 -8.05 12.39 37.20
CA VAL A 202 -8.86 12.92 36.10
C VAL A 202 -8.06 12.85 34.80
N VAL A 203 -8.71 12.39 33.73
CA VAL A 203 -8.17 12.48 32.37
C VAL A 203 -9.18 13.21 31.50
N PHE A 204 -8.77 14.30 30.85
CA PHE A 204 -9.59 14.97 29.84
C PHE A 204 -9.47 14.22 28.51
N VAL A 205 -10.59 13.72 28.00
CA VAL A 205 -10.59 12.74 26.89
C VAL A 205 -11.11 13.33 25.59
N GLN A 206 -11.78 14.49 25.64
CA GLN A 206 -12.26 15.17 24.44
C GLN A 206 -12.38 16.67 24.67
N VAL A 207 -12.05 17.45 23.63
CA VAL A 207 -12.34 18.90 23.57
C VAL A 207 -13.04 19.21 22.25
N GLY A 208 -14.26 19.71 22.35
CA GLY A 208 -15.18 19.88 21.21
C GLY A 208 -16.46 19.06 21.39
N ASP A 209 -17.62 19.69 21.18
CA ASP A 209 -18.88 18.96 20.98
C ASP A 209 -18.95 18.47 19.53
N ALA A 210 -18.89 17.16 19.33
CA ALA A 210 -18.76 16.56 18.01
C ALA A 210 -19.96 16.85 17.11
N TYR A 211 -21.18 16.81 17.65
CA TYR A 211 -22.39 17.12 16.88
C TYR A 211 -22.42 18.58 16.41
N SER A 212 -22.06 19.53 17.28
CA SER A 212 -21.96 20.95 16.93
C SER A 212 -20.89 21.19 15.87
N ASP A 213 -19.69 20.61 16.02
CA ASP A 213 -18.58 20.77 15.06
C ASP A 213 -18.90 20.14 13.70
N HIS A 214 -19.52 18.95 13.71
CA HIS A 214 -19.87 18.21 12.48
C HIS A 214 -21.07 18.81 11.76
N ASN A 215 -21.92 19.56 12.46
CA ASN A 215 -22.94 20.39 11.84
C ASN A 215 -22.36 21.64 11.14
N CYS A 216 -21.08 21.95 11.31
CA CYS A 216 -20.42 23.13 10.76
C CYS A 216 -19.30 22.78 9.78
N TRP A 217 -19.08 23.65 8.79
CA TRP A 217 -17.94 23.56 7.88
C TRP A 217 -17.16 24.86 7.90
N GLU A 218 -16.29 25.00 8.89
CA GLU A 218 -15.56 26.23 9.17
C GLU A 218 -14.06 25.98 9.31
N ARG A 219 -13.26 27.04 9.17
CA ARG A 219 -11.81 26.93 9.41
C ARG A 219 -11.55 26.69 10.89
N PRO A 220 -10.51 25.91 11.26
CA PRO A 220 -10.10 25.79 12.65
C PRO A 220 -9.90 27.16 13.34
N GLU A 221 -9.37 28.13 12.59
CA GLU A 221 -9.09 29.49 13.06
C GLU A 221 -10.35 30.34 13.30
N ASP A 222 -11.46 30.00 12.64
CA ASP A 222 -12.74 30.74 12.69
C ASP A 222 -13.77 30.09 13.61
N MET A 223 -13.44 28.97 14.26
CA MET A 223 -14.42 28.18 14.98
C MET A 223 -15.22 28.99 15.99
N ASP A 224 -16.54 28.94 15.85
CA ASP A 224 -17.51 29.53 16.79
C ASP A 224 -18.39 28.47 17.47
N THR A 225 -18.17 27.19 17.15
CA THR A 225 -18.82 26.03 17.76
C THR A 225 -18.43 25.82 19.23
N ILE A 226 -19.31 25.15 19.99
CA ILE A 226 -19.10 24.91 21.41
C ILE A 226 -17.96 23.90 21.59
N ARG A 227 -16.94 24.29 22.36
CA ARG A 227 -15.76 23.46 22.64
C ARG A 227 -15.81 22.80 24.01
N THR A 228 -16.87 22.02 24.25
CA THR A 228 -17.10 21.29 25.51
C THR A 228 -15.92 20.39 25.85
N VAL A 229 -15.56 20.35 27.14
CA VAL A 229 -14.48 19.51 27.64
C VAL A 229 -15.09 18.31 28.35
N TYR A 230 -14.75 17.10 27.89
CA TYR A 230 -15.18 15.85 28.51
C TYR A 230 -14.02 15.19 29.23
N LYS A 231 -14.32 14.51 30.33
CA LYS A 231 -13.34 13.88 31.20
C LYS A 231 -13.85 12.54 31.72
N ILE A 232 -12.90 11.71 32.14
CA ILE A 232 -13.12 10.54 32.97
C ILE A 232 -12.49 10.76 34.35
N ASP A 233 -13.07 10.12 35.36
CA ASP A 233 -12.61 10.16 36.74
C ASP A 233 -13.02 8.89 37.50
N GLY A 234 -12.77 8.82 38.80
CA GLY A 234 -13.05 7.61 39.58
C GLY A 234 -14.53 7.20 39.62
N SER A 235 -15.46 8.11 39.33
CA SER A 235 -16.90 7.83 39.24
C SER A 235 -17.37 7.51 37.82
N HIS A 236 -16.63 7.96 36.82
CA HIS A 236 -16.90 7.76 35.39
C HIS A 236 -15.62 7.22 34.75
N PRO A 237 -15.33 5.92 34.89
CA PRO A 237 -14.08 5.33 34.44
C PRO A 237 -13.94 5.34 32.91
N GLY A 238 -12.70 5.12 32.45
CA GLY A 238 -12.33 5.02 31.04
C GLY A 238 -10.95 4.39 30.90
N SER A 239 -10.86 3.09 31.20
CA SER A 239 -9.63 2.29 31.19
C SER A 239 -9.01 2.16 29.82
N ASP A 240 -9.83 2.17 28.78
CA ASP A 240 -9.47 2.20 27.37
C ASP A 240 -8.59 3.43 27.07
N VAL A 241 -9.21 4.62 27.01
CA VAL A 241 -8.53 5.87 26.67
C VAL A 241 -7.43 6.23 27.67
N ALA A 242 -7.57 5.90 28.96
CA ALA A 242 -6.50 6.08 29.94
C ALA A 242 -5.34 5.11 29.71
N GLY A 243 -5.62 3.83 29.43
CA GLY A 243 -4.62 2.81 29.12
C GLY A 243 -3.83 3.15 27.87
N GLU A 244 -4.50 3.58 26.79
CA GLU A 244 -3.83 4.05 25.57
C GLU A 244 -3.04 5.35 25.81
N THR A 245 -3.55 6.28 26.62
CA THR A 245 -2.80 7.49 27.01
C THR A 245 -1.53 7.12 27.79
N ALA A 246 -1.59 6.13 28.68
CA ALA A 246 -0.42 5.62 29.38
C ALA A 246 0.56 4.94 28.42
N ALA A 247 0.08 4.14 27.47
CA ALA A 247 0.90 3.53 26.41
C ALA A 247 1.64 4.60 25.59
N ALA A 248 0.95 5.64 25.16
CA ALA A 248 1.50 6.75 24.39
C ALA A 248 2.64 7.47 25.12
N LEU A 249 2.40 7.83 26.39
CA LEU A 249 3.38 8.50 27.23
C LEU A 249 4.58 7.58 27.54
N ALA A 250 4.34 6.29 27.81
CA ALA A 250 5.39 5.31 28.05
C ALA A 250 6.26 5.09 26.80
N ALA A 251 5.65 4.89 25.63
CA ALA A 251 6.35 4.74 24.35
C ALA A 251 7.19 5.99 24.03
N ALA A 252 6.60 7.18 24.14
CA ALA A 252 7.30 8.44 23.92
C ALA A 252 8.46 8.65 24.90
N SER A 253 8.34 8.20 26.16
CA SER A 253 9.44 8.27 27.12
C SER A 253 10.71 7.56 26.61
N ILE A 254 10.56 6.50 25.82
CA ILE A 254 11.69 5.78 25.19
C ILE A 254 12.31 6.65 24.09
N VAL A 255 11.49 7.27 23.25
CA VAL A 255 11.94 8.19 22.18
C VAL A 255 12.80 9.32 22.75
N PHE A 256 12.36 9.95 23.84
CA PHE A 256 13.05 11.09 24.44
C PHE A 256 14.18 10.71 25.40
N ARG A 257 14.38 9.43 25.71
CA ARG A 257 15.30 8.99 26.79
C ARG A 257 16.71 9.56 26.69
N SER A 258 17.31 9.53 25.51
CA SER A 258 18.65 10.08 25.26
C SER A 258 18.63 11.51 24.73
N ARG A 259 17.47 12.02 24.31
CA ARG A 259 17.31 13.32 23.66
C ARG A 259 16.99 14.42 24.66
N GLU A 260 16.04 14.14 25.56
CA GLU A 260 15.55 15.06 26.60
C GLU A 260 15.25 14.25 27.89
N PRO A 261 16.27 13.89 28.69
CA PRO A 261 16.11 12.97 29.82
C PRO A 261 15.14 13.43 30.92
N ALA A 262 14.99 14.75 31.12
CA ALA A 262 14.02 15.30 32.06
C ALA A 262 12.58 15.13 31.56
N TYR A 263 12.34 15.41 30.28
CA TYR A 263 11.04 15.22 29.63
C TYR A 263 10.67 13.74 29.57
N SER A 264 11.62 12.87 29.22
CA SER A 264 11.44 11.40 29.26
C SER A 264 10.97 10.89 30.63
N ARG A 265 11.58 11.37 31.73
CA ARG A 265 11.15 11.00 33.09
C ARG A 265 9.75 11.52 33.40
N LEU A 266 9.45 12.77 33.05
CA LEU A 266 8.12 13.34 33.22
C LEU A 266 7.03 12.51 32.51
N LEU A 267 7.30 12.11 31.26
CA LEU A 267 6.39 11.26 30.48
C LEU A 267 6.18 9.91 31.15
N LEU A 268 7.27 9.24 31.56
CA LEU A 268 7.17 7.92 32.18
C LEU A 268 6.45 7.98 33.53
N ASP A 269 6.77 8.97 34.38
CA ASP A 269 6.11 9.14 35.67
C ASP A 269 4.61 9.45 35.50
N ARG A 270 4.24 10.21 34.46
CA ARG A 270 2.83 10.42 34.14
C ARG A 270 2.16 9.15 33.63
N ALA A 271 2.81 8.41 32.74
CA ALA A 271 2.30 7.14 32.20
C ALA A 271 1.95 6.15 33.33
N VAL A 272 2.84 6.01 34.32
CA VAL A 272 2.62 5.16 35.50
C VAL A 272 1.33 5.54 36.24
N ARG A 273 1.15 6.83 36.54
CA ARG A 273 -0.04 7.31 37.28
C ARG A 273 -1.34 7.16 36.50
N VAL A 274 -1.29 7.40 35.18
CA VAL A 274 -2.46 7.28 34.31
C VAL A 274 -2.86 5.80 34.16
N PHE A 275 -1.89 4.90 34.06
CA PHE A 275 -2.15 3.46 34.06
C PHE A 275 -2.71 2.96 35.39
N GLU A 276 -2.16 3.41 36.52
CA GLU A 276 -2.70 3.09 37.84
C GLU A 276 -4.18 3.52 37.96
N PHE A 277 -4.54 4.70 37.45
CA PHE A 277 -5.93 5.14 37.36
C PHE A 277 -6.77 4.21 36.47
N ALA A 278 -6.29 3.89 35.26
CA ALA A 278 -6.98 3.02 34.30
C ALA A 278 -7.28 1.64 34.89
N ASP A 279 -6.32 1.05 35.60
CA ASP A 279 -6.45 -0.29 36.19
C ASP A 279 -7.29 -0.29 37.48
N THR A 280 -7.21 0.78 38.29
CA THR A 280 -7.97 0.88 39.54
C THR A 280 -9.46 1.17 39.30
N HIS A 281 -9.78 1.98 38.29
CA HIS A 281 -11.13 2.39 37.95
C HIS A 281 -11.52 1.78 36.59
N ARG A 282 -11.96 0.51 36.62
CA ARG A 282 -12.21 -0.25 35.40
C ARG A 282 -13.55 0.06 34.74
N GLY A 283 -13.51 0.36 33.44
CA GLY A 283 -14.70 0.56 32.61
C GLY A 283 -14.39 1.26 31.30
N ALA A 284 -15.23 1.05 30.29
CA ALA A 284 -15.12 1.73 29.00
C ALA A 284 -15.52 3.21 29.11
N TYR A 285 -14.76 4.12 28.52
CA TYR A 285 -15.08 5.56 28.62
C TYR A 285 -16.41 5.90 27.94
N SER A 286 -16.74 5.16 26.87
CA SER A 286 -17.98 5.28 26.12
C SER A 286 -19.22 4.88 26.95
N SER A 287 -19.05 4.14 28.05
CA SER A 287 -20.17 3.79 28.94
C SER A 287 -20.76 5.00 29.65
N SER A 288 -19.91 5.94 30.07
CA SER A 288 -20.34 7.17 30.74
C SER A 288 -20.49 8.36 29.79
N LEU A 289 -19.73 8.36 28.68
CA LEU A 289 -19.68 9.46 27.72
C LEU A 289 -20.36 9.14 26.38
N HIS A 290 -21.21 8.10 26.32
CA HIS A 290 -21.83 7.61 25.09
C HIS A 290 -22.38 8.74 24.20
N SER A 291 -23.17 9.66 24.77
CA SER A 291 -23.80 10.76 24.02
C SER A 291 -22.82 11.79 23.45
N ALA A 292 -21.55 11.76 23.84
CA ALA A 292 -20.53 12.70 23.38
C ALA A 292 -19.50 12.07 22.44
N VAL A 293 -19.22 10.77 22.63
CA VAL A 293 -18.14 10.05 21.93
C VAL A 293 -18.67 9.08 20.89
N CYS A 294 -19.91 8.60 21.01
CA CYS A 294 -20.56 7.74 20.04
C CYS A 294 -21.43 8.54 19.07
N PRO A 295 -21.51 8.17 17.78
CA PRO A 295 -20.93 6.98 17.15
C PRO A 295 -19.48 7.14 16.65
N PHE A 296 -18.77 8.19 17.07
CA PHE A 296 -17.45 8.55 16.52
C PHE A 296 -16.34 7.57 16.93
N TYR A 297 -16.06 7.48 18.23
CA TYR A 297 -15.02 6.63 18.80
C TYR A 297 -15.57 5.83 19.99
N CYS A 298 -16.61 5.03 19.76
CA CYS A 298 -17.10 4.11 20.79
C CYS A 298 -16.05 3.03 21.07
N ASP A 299 -15.81 2.73 22.34
CA ASP A 299 -15.24 1.43 22.69
C ASP A 299 -16.25 0.33 22.31
N VAL A 300 -15.87 -0.53 21.37
CA VAL A 300 -16.67 -1.68 20.92
C VAL A 300 -15.99 -3.02 21.22
N ASN A 301 -14.68 -3.03 21.47
CA ASN A 301 -13.90 -4.24 21.75
C ASN A 301 -13.69 -4.49 23.26
N GLY A 302 -13.94 -3.49 24.10
CA GLY A 302 -13.64 -3.51 25.52
C GLY A 302 -12.34 -2.75 25.81
N TYR A 303 -12.06 -2.52 27.09
CA TYR A 303 -10.87 -1.82 27.57
C TYR A 303 -9.72 -2.75 27.97
N GLN A 304 -9.94 -4.06 27.86
CA GLN A 304 -9.07 -5.10 28.40
C GLN A 304 -7.72 -5.12 27.68
N ASP A 305 -7.73 -4.93 26.37
CA ASP A 305 -6.54 -4.84 25.55
C ASP A 305 -5.76 -3.55 25.81
N GLU A 306 -6.38 -2.38 26.05
CA GLU A 306 -5.63 -1.18 26.46
C GLU A 306 -4.90 -1.37 27.79
N LEU A 307 -5.47 -2.13 28.73
CA LEU A 307 -4.78 -2.45 29.98
C LEU A 307 -3.54 -3.34 29.73
N LEU A 308 -3.64 -4.34 28.85
CA LEU A 308 -2.48 -5.15 28.47
C LEU A 308 -1.46 -4.34 27.66
N TRP A 309 -1.92 -3.50 26.75
CA TRP A 309 -1.11 -2.63 25.90
C TRP A 309 -0.35 -1.57 26.69
N GLY A 310 -1.03 -0.87 27.61
CA GLY A 310 -0.41 0.06 28.54
C GLY A 310 0.63 -0.62 29.42
N ALA A 311 0.34 -1.81 29.94
CA ALA A 311 1.30 -2.60 30.71
C ALA A 311 2.52 -3.04 29.87
N ALA A 312 2.31 -3.45 28.61
CA ALA A 312 3.38 -3.84 27.69
C ALA A 312 4.34 -2.67 27.42
N TRP A 313 3.82 -1.48 27.16
CA TRP A 313 4.65 -0.29 26.96
C TRP A 313 5.35 0.16 28.24
N LEU A 314 4.68 0.10 29.39
CA LEU A 314 5.30 0.40 30.68
C LEU A 314 6.39 -0.59 31.06
N HIS A 315 6.21 -1.88 30.78
CA HIS A 315 7.25 -2.91 30.91
C HIS A 315 8.45 -2.54 30.04
N LYS A 316 8.22 -2.27 28.76
CA LYS A 316 9.28 -1.90 27.80
C LYS A 316 10.02 -0.62 28.20
N ALA A 317 9.30 0.40 28.69
CA ALA A 317 9.86 1.69 29.03
C ALA A 317 10.57 1.71 30.40
N SER A 318 10.00 1.07 31.42
CA SER A 318 10.49 1.16 32.79
C SER A 318 11.39 -0.01 33.18
N ARG A 319 11.26 -1.18 32.52
CA ARG A 319 11.83 -2.47 32.92
C ARG A 319 11.45 -2.91 34.35
N ARG A 320 10.39 -2.34 34.93
CA ARG A 320 9.90 -2.73 36.26
C ARG A 320 9.20 -4.08 36.18
N ARG A 321 9.59 -5.00 37.06
CA ARG A 321 9.04 -6.37 37.13
C ARG A 321 7.52 -6.42 37.29
N GLN A 322 6.94 -5.45 37.98
CA GLN A 322 5.50 -5.39 38.24
C GLN A 322 4.64 -5.40 36.96
N TYR A 323 5.09 -4.76 35.87
CA TYR A 323 4.32 -4.70 34.64
C TYR A 323 4.41 -6.01 33.85
N ARG A 324 5.57 -6.65 33.84
CA ARG A 324 5.70 -8.03 33.34
C ARG A 324 4.78 -8.98 34.11
N GLU A 325 4.82 -8.93 35.43
CA GLU A 325 3.99 -9.78 36.29
C GLU A 325 2.49 -9.48 36.09
N TYR A 326 2.13 -8.22 35.86
CA TYR A 326 0.77 -7.83 35.47
C TYR A 326 0.35 -8.48 34.14
N ILE A 327 1.17 -8.41 33.09
CA ILE A 327 0.86 -8.99 31.78
C ILE A 327 0.63 -10.50 31.91
N VAL A 328 1.57 -11.23 32.52
CA VAL A 328 1.46 -12.69 32.70
C VAL A 328 0.23 -13.06 33.53
N LYS A 329 -0.03 -12.34 34.62
CA LYS A 329 -1.17 -12.62 35.50
C LYS A 329 -2.52 -12.38 34.81
N ASN A 330 -2.58 -11.36 33.95
CA ASN A 330 -3.84 -10.90 33.37
C ASN A 330 -4.06 -11.36 31.93
N GLU A 331 -3.13 -12.09 31.31
CA GLU A 331 -3.22 -12.54 29.92
C GLU A 331 -4.57 -13.19 29.58
N VAL A 332 -4.99 -14.18 30.37
CA VAL A 332 -6.26 -14.90 30.14
C VAL A 332 -7.47 -14.05 30.51
N VAL A 333 -7.40 -13.34 31.64
CA VAL A 333 -8.54 -12.59 32.20
C VAL A 333 -8.86 -11.33 31.39
N LEU A 334 -7.84 -10.74 30.77
CA LEU A 334 -7.96 -9.61 29.84
C LEU A 334 -7.95 -10.08 28.39
N HIS A 335 -8.26 -11.36 28.14
CA HIS A 335 -8.58 -11.87 26.81
C HIS A 335 -7.47 -11.66 25.77
N ALA A 336 -6.20 -11.73 26.14
CA ALA A 336 -5.06 -11.42 25.26
C ALA A 336 -5.02 -12.21 23.94
N GLY A 337 -5.62 -13.41 23.92
CA GLY A 337 -5.74 -14.29 22.75
C GLY A 337 -7.03 -14.10 21.93
N ASP A 338 -7.90 -13.18 22.32
CA ASP A 338 -9.13 -12.88 21.57
C ASP A 338 -8.83 -11.87 20.45
N THR A 339 -9.53 -11.97 19.32
CA THR A 339 -9.45 -11.00 18.20
C THR A 339 -8.02 -10.66 17.72
N ILE A 340 -7.10 -11.64 17.73
CA ILE A 340 -5.68 -11.47 17.38
C ILE A 340 -5.42 -10.93 15.96
N ASN A 341 -6.45 -10.84 15.12
CA ASN A 341 -6.37 -10.37 13.74
C ASN A 341 -6.74 -8.89 13.57
N GLU A 342 -6.88 -8.15 14.67
CA GLU A 342 -7.27 -6.75 14.67
C GLU A 342 -6.19 -5.84 15.26
N PHE A 343 -5.99 -4.69 14.60
CA PHE A 343 -5.15 -3.62 15.13
C PHE A 343 -5.60 -2.25 14.63
N GLY A 344 -5.91 -1.36 15.57
CA GLY A 344 -6.38 -0.01 15.30
C GLY A 344 -6.52 0.81 16.57
N TRP A 345 -7.15 1.99 16.45
CA TRP A 345 -7.36 2.86 17.60
C TRP A 345 -8.25 2.24 18.68
N ASP A 346 -9.10 1.26 18.33
CA ASP A 346 -10.00 0.57 19.26
C ASP A 346 -9.45 -0.77 19.74
N ASN A 347 -8.91 -1.61 18.86
CA ASN A 347 -8.38 -2.94 19.23
C ASN A 347 -6.84 -3.00 19.14
N LYS A 348 -6.16 -3.48 20.18
CA LYS A 348 -4.70 -3.57 20.31
C LYS A 348 -4.14 -5.00 20.28
N HIS A 349 -4.97 -6.04 20.19
CA HIS A 349 -4.56 -7.43 20.40
C HIS A 349 -3.39 -7.86 19.50
N ALA A 350 -3.47 -7.64 18.18
CA ALA A 350 -2.36 -8.01 17.29
C ALA A 350 -1.07 -7.24 17.63
N GLY A 351 -1.21 -5.95 17.98
CA GLY A 351 -0.10 -5.10 18.40
C GLY A 351 0.57 -5.55 19.70
N ILE A 352 -0.21 -5.96 20.70
CA ILE A 352 0.30 -6.49 21.98
C ILE A 352 1.13 -7.75 21.73
N ASN A 353 0.56 -8.71 20.99
CA ASN A 353 1.19 -9.99 20.67
C ASN A 353 2.51 -9.77 19.90
N VAL A 354 2.49 -8.95 18.85
CA VAL A 354 3.71 -8.58 18.10
C VAL A 354 4.72 -7.87 19.00
N LEU A 355 4.32 -6.88 19.81
CA LEU A 355 5.24 -6.12 20.65
C LEU A 355 5.97 -6.99 21.69
N ILE A 356 5.22 -7.87 22.37
CA ILE A 356 5.74 -8.74 23.44
C ILE A 356 6.57 -9.89 22.87
N SER A 357 6.16 -10.47 21.74
CA SER A 357 6.87 -11.58 21.08
C SER A 357 8.35 -11.29 20.82
N LYS A 358 8.72 -10.01 20.67
CA LYS A 358 10.12 -9.58 20.53
C LYS A 358 11.00 -10.13 21.65
N GLU A 359 10.54 -10.16 22.91
CA GLU A 359 11.36 -10.64 24.03
C GLU A 359 11.56 -12.16 23.98
N VAL A 360 10.54 -12.90 23.54
CA VAL A 360 10.60 -14.35 23.30
C VAL A 360 11.59 -14.67 22.18
N LEU A 361 11.42 -14.01 21.03
CA LEU A 361 12.27 -14.20 19.85
C LEU A 361 13.75 -13.86 20.13
N MET A 362 14.03 -12.97 21.07
CA MET A 362 15.38 -12.63 21.50
C MET A 362 15.92 -13.54 22.62
N GLY A 363 15.21 -14.61 22.99
CA GLY A 363 15.62 -15.60 23.99
C GLY A 363 15.63 -15.08 25.43
N LYS A 364 14.76 -14.11 25.76
CA LYS A 364 14.78 -13.39 27.05
C LYS A 364 13.56 -13.64 27.93
N ALA A 365 12.50 -14.27 27.39
CA ALA A 365 11.20 -14.27 28.06
C ALA A 365 10.29 -15.46 27.67
N ASP A 366 10.70 -16.71 27.91
CA ASP A 366 9.92 -17.91 27.58
C ASP A 366 8.51 -17.92 28.21
N TYR A 367 8.31 -17.20 29.31
CA TYR A 367 7.00 -17.01 29.94
C TYR A 367 6.00 -16.17 29.10
N PHE A 368 6.43 -15.62 27.97
CA PHE A 368 5.57 -14.92 26.99
C PHE A 368 5.35 -15.72 25.69
N GLU A 369 5.66 -17.03 25.69
CA GLU A 369 5.55 -17.88 24.49
C GLU A 369 4.17 -17.84 23.82
N SER A 370 3.09 -17.73 24.61
CA SER A 370 1.72 -17.58 24.11
C SER A 370 1.54 -16.34 23.24
N PHE A 371 2.08 -15.19 23.63
CA PHE A 371 2.05 -13.96 22.82
C PHE A 371 2.79 -14.13 21.50
N LYS A 372 3.90 -14.87 21.49
CA LYS A 372 4.64 -15.19 20.26
C LYS A 372 3.87 -16.16 19.36
N ARG A 373 3.14 -17.13 19.92
CA ARG A 373 2.24 -17.99 19.15
C ARG A 373 1.08 -17.20 18.53
N ASN A 374 0.43 -16.34 19.31
CA ASN A 374 -0.64 -15.48 18.81
C ASN A 374 -0.13 -14.53 17.71
N ALA A 375 1.10 -14.02 17.83
CA ALA A 375 1.74 -13.21 16.78
C ALA A 375 2.00 -14.01 15.50
N ASP A 376 2.42 -15.28 15.61
CA ASP A 376 2.55 -16.17 14.45
C ASP A 376 1.20 -16.42 13.76
N ASP A 377 0.17 -16.77 14.53
CA ASP A 377 -1.17 -17.06 14.02
C ASP A 377 -1.76 -15.86 13.28
N PHE A 378 -1.61 -14.66 13.86
CA PHE A 378 -1.95 -13.39 13.22
C PHE A 378 -1.22 -13.20 11.88
N ILE A 379 0.09 -13.46 11.85
CA ILE A 379 0.88 -13.25 10.63
C ILE A 379 0.48 -14.24 9.54
N CYS A 380 0.19 -15.49 9.91
CA CYS A 380 -0.35 -16.47 8.99
C CYS A 380 -1.71 -16.04 8.43
N SER A 381 -2.56 -15.38 9.23
CA SER A 381 -3.88 -14.90 8.76
C SER A 381 -3.79 -13.80 7.71
N LEU A 382 -2.64 -13.14 7.55
CA LEU A 382 -2.43 -12.05 6.58
C LEU A 382 -1.84 -12.54 5.25
N LEU A 383 -1.36 -13.79 5.17
CA LEU A 383 -0.70 -14.28 3.96
C LEU A 383 -1.70 -14.45 2.81
N PRO A 384 -1.40 -13.93 1.60
CA PRO A 384 -2.23 -14.15 0.41
C PRO A 384 -2.40 -15.64 0.13
N GLY A 385 -3.61 -16.05 -0.27
CA GLY A 385 -3.94 -17.45 -0.56
C GLY A 385 -4.41 -18.27 0.65
N ILE A 386 -4.15 -17.80 1.87
CA ILE A 386 -4.77 -18.36 3.08
C ILE A 386 -6.11 -17.65 3.28
N SER A 387 -7.20 -18.36 3.03
CA SER A 387 -8.54 -17.81 3.27
C SER A 387 -8.76 -17.65 4.77
N HIS A 388 -8.92 -16.41 5.21
CA HIS A 388 -9.27 -16.08 6.59
C HIS A 388 -10.58 -15.27 6.62
N PRO A 389 -11.52 -15.53 7.56
CA PRO A 389 -12.83 -14.86 7.56
C PRO A 389 -12.80 -13.34 7.77
N GLN A 390 -11.69 -12.80 8.30
CA GLN A 390 -11.61 -11.41 8.78
C GLN A 390 -10.74 -10.49 7.93
N VAL A 391 -9.91 -11.03 7.03
CA VAL A 391 -9.01 -10.24 6.18
C VAL A 391 -9.15 -10.73 4.75
N HIS A 392 -9.54 -9.81 3.87
CA HIS A 392 -9.67 -10.07 2.44
C HIS A 392 -8.72 -9.17 1.66
N TYR A 393 -8.60 -9.42 0.36
CA TYR A 393 -7.86 -8.56 -0.54
C TYR A 393 -8.81 -8.05 -1.63
N SER A 394 -8.69 -6.77 -1.99
CA SER A 394 -9.33 -6.23 -3.18
C SER A 394 -8.76 -6.91 -4.44
N PRO A 395 -9.44 -6.83 -5.60
CA PRO A 395 -8.87 -7.29 -6.88
C PRO A 395 -7.49 -6.70 -7.21
N GLY A 396 -7.21 -5.47 -6.77
CA GLY A 396 -5.91 -4.80 -6.88
C GLY A 396 -4.85 -5.25 -5.87
N GLY A 397 -5.21 -6.08 -4.89
CA GLY A 397 -4.30 -6.61 -3.87
C GLY A 397 -4.12 -5.71 -2.64
N LEU A 398 -5.06 -4.81 -2.36
CA LEU A 398 -5.13 -4.05 -1.11
C LEU A 398 -5.74 -4.91 0.00
N ILE A 399 -5.13 -4.93 1.18
CA ILE A 399 -5.75 -5.50 2.38
C ILE A 399 -7.08 -4.79 2.62
N PHE A 400 -8.16 -5.55 2.71
CA PHE A 400 -9.50 -5.04 2.86
C PHE A 400 -10.21 -5.65 4.05
N LYS A 401 -10.76 -4.77 4.89
CA LYS A 401 -11.66 -5.08 5.99
C LYS A 401 -12.85 -4.13 5.95
N ALA A 402 -14.06 -4.70 6.05
CA ALA A 402 -15.28 -3.91 6.07
C ALA A 402 -15.32 -3.01 7.33
N GLY A 403 -15.71 -1.75 7.17
CA GLY A 403 -15.72 -0.77 8.27
C GLY A 403 -15.78 0.67 7.76
N GLY A 404 -15.55 1.63 8.66
CA GLY A 404 -15.63 3.06 8.36
C GLY A 404 -14.54 3.57 7.42
N SER A 405 -13.27 3.22 7.67
CA SER A 405 -12.13 3.63 6.85
C SER A 405 -11.12 2.48 6.72
N ASN A 406 -11.02 1.88 5.53
CA ASN A 406 -10.17 0.70 5.32
C ASN A 406 -8.68 1.00 5.49
N MET A 407 -8.23 2.21 5.13
CA MET A 407 -6.81 2.54 5.12
C MET A 407 -6.16 2.55 6.51
N GLN A 408 -6.96 2.62 7.59
CA GLN A 408 -6.48 2.35 8.95
C GLN A 408 -5.89 0.94 9.04
N HIS A 409 -6.62 -0.06 8.57
CA HIS A 409 -6.20 -1.46 8.64
C HIS A 409 -4.99 -1.70 7.75
N VAL A 410 -5.00 -1.16 6.53
CA VAL A 410 -3.87 -1.28 5.60
C VAL A 410 -2.59 -0.78 6.24
N THR A 411 -2.61 0.44 6.79
CA THR A 411 -1.41 1.07 7.35
C THR A 411 -0.96 0.42 8.66
N SER A 412 -1.89 0.09 9.56
CA SER A 412 -1.59 -0.52 10.86
C SER A 412 -1.08 -1.96 10.73
N LEU A 413 -1.68 -2.77 9.86
CA LEU A 413 -1.26 -4.16 9.63
C LEU A 413 0.05 -4.20 8.86
N SER A 414 0.27 -3.32 7.87
CA SER A 414 1.57 -3.20 7.18
C SER A 414 2.69 -2.83 8.14
N PHE A 415 2.41 -1.97 9.13
CA PHE A 415 3.35 -1.65 10.19
C PHE A 415 3.71 -2.89 11.03
N LEU A 416 2.72 -3.69 11.45
CA LEU A 416 2.96 -4.89 12.25
C LEU A 416 3.73 -5.96 11.45
N LEU A 417 3.43 -6.16 10.16
CA LEU A 417 4.16 -7.05 9.27
C LEU A 417 5.66 -6.70 9.25
N LEU A 418 6.01 -5.41 9.17
CA LEU A 418 7.40 -4.96 9.19
C LEU A 418 8.06 -5.05 10.55
N ALA A 419 7.34 -4.70 11.62
CA ALA A 419 7.85 -4.84 12.97
C ALA A 419 8.21 -6.31 13.25
N TYR A 420 7.30 -7.22 12.91
CA TYR A 420 7.51 -8.65 13.12
C TYR A 420 8.57 -9.25 12.18
N SER A 421 8.59 -8.83 10.91
CA SER A 421 9.67 -9.15 9.97
C SER A 421 11.04 -8.81 10.57
N ASN A 422 11.20 -7.60 11.11
CA ASN A 422 12.44 -7.21 11.77
C ASN A 422 12.76 -8.12 12.97
N TYR A 423 11.79 -8.46 13.81
CA TYR A 423 12.04 -9.31 14.98
C TYR A 423 12.49 -10.71 14.58
N LEU A 424 11.82 -11.31 13.59
CA LEU A 424 12.16 -12.61 13.02
C LEU A 424 13.55 -12.59 12.35
N SER A 425 13.87 -11.56 11.57
CA SER A 425 15.20 -11.39 10.97
C SER A 425 16.31 -11.33 12.01
N HIS A 426 16.13 -10.57 13.09
CA HIS A 426 17.13 -10.48 14.16
C HIS A 426 17.28 -11.80 14.93
N ALA A 427 16.20 -12.57 15.04
CA ALA A 427 16.20 -13.88 15.69
C ALA A 427 16.64 -15.02 14.77
N ASN A 428 16.83 -14.75 13.47
CA ASN A 428 17.01 -15.76 12.43
C ASN A 428 15.92 -16.85 12.46
N LYS A 429 14.65 -16.41 12.49
CA LYS A 429 13.46 -17.28 12.56
C LYS A 429 12.52 -17.04 11.38
N VAL A 430 11.64 -18.01 11.16
CA VAL A 430 10.51 -17.97 10.21
C VAL A 430 9.25 -18.46 10.92
N VAL A 431 8.08 -18.19 10.35
CA VAL A 431 6.79 -18.65 10.88
C VAL A 431 6.21 -19.75 9.98
N PRO A 432 5.99 -20.97 10.48
CA PRO A 432 5.26 -22.01 9.76
C PRO A 432 3.77 -21.68 9.69
N CYS A 433 3.20 -21.61 8.47
CA CYS A 433 1.80 -21.29 8.21
C CYS A 433 1.15 -22.41 7.38
N GLY A 434 1.11 -23.62 7.94
CA GLY A 434 0.65 -24.82 7.24
C GLY A 434 1.65 -25.23 6.14
N GLU A 435 1.18 -25.27 4.89
CA GLU A 435 2.01 -25.61 3.72
C GLU A 435 2.91 -24.45 3.26
N THR A 436 2.65 -23.24 3.77
CA THR A 436 3.44 -22.04 3.46
C THR A 436 4.29 -21.61 4.65
N THR A 437 5.30 -20.79 4.41
CA THR A 437 6.16 -20.23 5.46
C THR A 437 6.22 -18.71 5.33
N ALA A 438 5.88 -18.01 6.41
CA ALA A 438 6.08 -16.57 6.54
C ALA A 438 7.55 -16.27 6.87
N SER A 439 8.35 -16.05 5.83
CA SER A 439 9.73 -15.57 5.98
C SER A 439 9.76 -14.06 6.23
N PRO A 440 10.81 -13.52 6.90
CA PRO A 440 10.95 -12.08 7.08
C PRO A 440 10.89 -11.29 5.76
N ALA A 441 11.48 -11.85 4.69
CA ALA A 441 11.46 -11.25 3.35
C ALA A 441 10.04 -11.16 2.78
N LEU A 442 9.25 -12.23 2.92
CA LEU A 442 7.86 -12.26 2.47
C LEU A 442 7.01 -11.21 3.20
N LEU A 443 7.12 -11.13 4.54
CA LEU A 443 6.35 -10.17 5.33
C LEU A 443 6.66 -8.72 4.95
N LYS A 444 7.94 -8.45 4.68
CA LYS A 444 8.41 -7.15 4.25
C LYS A 444 7.93 -6.78 2.84
N GLN A 445 7.97 -7.74 1.91
CA GLN A 445 7.42 -7.57 0.57
C GLN A 445 5.90 -7.32 0.61
N LEU A 446 5.18 -8.02 1.49
CA LEU A 446 3.75 -7.82 1.66
C LEU A 446 3.43 -6.41 2.14
N ALA A 447 4.13 -5.95 3.20
CA ALA A 447 3.98 -4.58 3.69
C ALA A 447 4.38 -3.53 2.64
N GLN A 448 5.47 -3.76 1.90
CA GLN A 448 5.89 -2.91 0.79
C GLN A 448 4.79 -2.78 -0.27
N ARG A 449 4.19 -3.90 -0.69
CA ARG A 449 3.10 -3.90 -1.68
C ARG A 449 1.91 -3.05 -1.23
N GLN A 450 1.58 -3.04 0.06
CA GLN A 450 0.51 -2.19 0.58
C GLN A 450 0.87 -0.70 0.54
N VAL A 451 2.12 -0.35 0.85
CA VAL A 451 2.61 1.03 0.71
C VAL A 451 2.64 1.46 -0.76
N ASP A 452 3.13 0.60 -1.65
CA ASP A 452 3.17 0.86 -3.09
C ASP A 452 1.76 1.08 -3.64
N TYR A 453 0.78 0.30 -3.19
CA TYR A 453 -0.62 0.52 -3.50
C TYR A 453 -1.07 1.92 -3.07
N ILE A 454 -0.75 2.36 -1.84
CA ILE A 454 -1.05 3.73 -1.37
C ILE A 454 -0.35 4.78 -2.24
N LEU A 455 0.85 4.52 -2.72
CA LEU A 455 1.66 5.47 -3.46
C LEU A 455 1.37 5.52 -4.97
N GLY A 456 0.67 4.53 -5.52
CA GLY A 456 0.13 4.59 -6.88
C GLY A 456 0.04 3.26 -7.62
N ASP A 457 0.58 2.16 -7.07
CA ASP A 457 0.61 0.83 -7.69
C ASP A 457 -0.73 0.11 -7.45
N ASN A 458 -1.79 0.72 -7.95
CA ASN A 458 -3.16 0.25 -7.83
C ASN A 458 -3.89 0.36 -9.19
N PRO A 459 -5.07 -0.27 -9.33
CA PRO A 459 -5.83 -0.26 -10.59
C PRO A 459 -6.16 1.14 -11.11
N MET A 460 -6.25 2.15 -10.23
CA MET A 460 -6.52 3.53 -10.60
C MET A 460 -5.28 4.33 -11.03
N ARG A 461 -4.07 3.79 -10.83
CA ARG A 461 -2.78 4.48 -11.07
C ARG A 461 -2.76 5.87 -10.43
N MET A 462 -3.15 5.92 -9.15
CA MET A 462 -3.35 7.16 -8.40
C MET A 462 -2.84 6.97 -6.98
N SER A 463 -2.01 7.88 -6.48
CA SER A 463 -1.63 7.86 -5.07
C SER A 463 -2.84 8.19 -4.21
N TYR A 464 -3.02 7.51 -3.09
CA TYR A 464 -3.94 7.88 -2.02
C TYR A 464 -3.29 8.77 -0.95
N MET A 465 -2.03 9.18 -1.16
CA MET A 465 -1.34 10.21 -0.37
C MET A 465 -1.38 11.55 -1.11
N VAL A 466 -2.02 12.55 -0.51
CA VAL A 466 -2.15 13.89 -1.09
C VAL A 466 -0.78 14.52 -1.35
N GLY A 467 -0.55 14.96 -2.59
CA GLY A 467 0.70 15.61 -3.01
C GLY A 467 1.85 14.64 -3.32
N TYR A 468 1.61 13.33 -3.36
CA TYR A 468 2.58 12.33 -3.83
C TYR A 468 2.24 11.86 -5.25
N GLY A 469 3.25 11.73 -6.11
CA GLY A 469 3.07 11.41 -7.53
C GLY A 469 2.34 12.50 -8.32
N GLU A 470 2.03 12.20 -9.58
CA GLU A 470 1.35 13.14 -10.49
C GLU A 470 -0.18 13.18 -10.29
N ARG A 471 -0.75 12.08 -9.77
CA ARG A 471 -2.19 11.90 -9.59
C ARG A 471 -2.48 11.49 -8.15
N TYR A 472 -3.21 12.34 -7.41
CA TYR A 472 -3.58 12.15 -6.01
C TYR A 472 -4.92 12.85 -5.68
N PRO A 473 -5.61 12.50 -4.57
CA PRO A 473 -6.89 13.10 -4.19
C PRO A 473 -6.81 14.61 -4.09
N GLN A 474 -7.74 15.31 -4.74
CA GLN A 474 -7.80 16.76 -4.73
C GLN A 474 -8.95 17.30 -3.88
N ARG A 475 -9.92 16.45 -3.51
CA ARG A 475 -11.16 16.88 -2.83
C ARG A 475 -11.39 16.10 -1.54
N ILE A 476 -10.38 16.08 -0.68
CA ILE A 476 -10.43 15.36 0.61
C ILE A 476 -11.43 15.99 1.59
N HIS A 477 -12.08 15.17 2.41
CA HIS A 477 -12.97 15.57 3.50
C HIS A 477 -12.17 16.21 4.63
N HIS A 478 -11.77 17.48 4.47
CA HIS A 478 -10.96 18.17 5.46
C HIS A 478 -11.22 19.69 5.46
N ARG A 479 -11.72 20.23 6.58
CA ARG A 479 -12.12 21.63 6.71
C ARG A 479 -10.98 22.60 6.41
N GLY A 480 -9.87 22.51 7.14
CA GLY A 480 -8.72 23.40 6.94
C GLY A 480 -8.12 23.35 5.52
N SER A 481 -8.35 22.27 4.77
CA SER A 481 -7.85 22.10 3.40
C SER A 481 -8.83 22.67 2.37
N SER A 482 -10.13 22.47 2.59
CA SER A 482 -11.20 22.83 1.65
C SER A 482 -11.63 24.30 1.72
N LEU A 483 -11.44 24.98 2.86
CA LEU A 483 -11.69 26.41 2.99
C LEU A 483 -10.43 27.24 2.65
N PRO A 484 -10.56 28.44 2.02
CA PRO A 484 -9.42 29.30 1.75
C PRO A 484 -8.75 29.74 3.07
N SER A 485 -7.43 29.67 3.15
CA SER A 485 -6.70 30.05 4.38
C SER A 485 -7.02 31.48 4.83
N VAL A 486 -6.77 31.78 6.12
CA VAL A 486 -6.92 33.16 6.66
C VAL A 486 -6.09 34.17 5.87
N GLN A 487 -4.94 33.76 5.32
CA GLN A 487 -4.12 34.63 4.47
C GLN A 487 -4.82 34.97 3.14
N ALA A 488 -5.48 34.00 2.51
CA ALA A 488 -6.17 34.19 1.24
C ALA A 488 -7.56 34.85 1.40
N HIS A 489 -8.22 34.63 2.54
CA HIS A 489 -9.52 35.20 2.87
C HIS A 489 -9.53 35.65 4.35
N PRO A 490 -9.08 36.88 4.67
CA PRO A 490 -8.94 37.33 6.06
C PRO A 490 -10.26 37.46 6.83
N ALA A 491 -11.38 37.67 6.13
CA ALA A 491 -12.68 37.73 6.77
C ALA A 491 -13.08 36.37 7.35
N HIS A 492 -13.78 36.40 8.48
CA HIS A 492 -14.32 35.22 9.17
C HIS A 492 -15.29 34.44 8.28
N ILE A 493 -15.21 33.11 8.31
CA ILE A 493 -16.13 32.19 7.65
C ILE A 493 -16.87 31.40 8.72
N GLY A 494 -18.08 31.86 9.07
CA GLY A 494 -18.90 31.19 10.09
C GLY A 494 -19.41 29.82 9.66
N CYS A 495 -19.81 29.01 10.65
CA CYS A 495 -20.26 27.63 10.56
C CYS A 495 -20.97 27.21 9.25
N LYS A 496 -22.06 27.89 8.86
CA LYS A 496 -22.86 27.53 7.66
C LYS A 496 -22.38 28.20 6.38
N ALA A 497 -21.57 29.25 6.46
CA ALA A 497 -21.04 29.94 5.29
C ALA A 497 -20.06 29.05 4.50
N GLY A 498 -19.43 28.08 5.16
CA GLY A 498 -18.48 27.19 4.48
C GLY A 498 -19.10 26.00 3.76
N SER A 499 -20.41 25.77 3.84
CA SER A 499 -21.10 24.70 3.08
C SER A 499 -20.89 24.82 1.56
N ARG A 500 -20.70 26.05 1.04
CA ARG A 500 -20.36 26.29 -0.36
C ARG A 500 -18.99 25.71 -0.76
N TYR A 501 -18.03 25.67 0.16
CA TYR A 501 -16.72 25.05 -0.06
C TYR A 501 -16.82 23.55 0.08
N PHE A 502 -17.59 23.05 1.06
CA PHE A 502 -17.86 21.62 1.23
C PHE A 502 -18.45 20.98 -0.04
N LEU A 503 -19.46 21.62 -0.64
CA LEU A 503 -20.15 21.14 -1.84
C LEU A 503 -19.44 21.55 -3.15
N SER A 504 -18.33 22.29 -3.08
CA SER A 504 -17.65 22.76 -4.28
C SER A 504 -17.08 21.59 -5.08
N PRO A 505 -17.27 21.56 -6.42
CA PRO A 505 -16.66 20.55 -7.28
C PRO A 505 -15.16 20.78 -7.48
N ASN A 506 -14.64 21.95 -7.07
CA ASN A 506 -13.25 22.34 -7.23
C ASN A 506 -12.34 21.59 -6.23
N PRO A 507 -11.05 21.44 -6.57
CA PRO A 507 -10.01 21.01 -5.63
C PRO A 507 -10.01 21.83 -4.34
N ASN A 508 -9.55 21.21 -3.26
CA ASN A 508 -9.27 21.91 -2.01
C ASN A 508 -8.21 23.00 -2.26
N PRO A 509 -8.45 24.28 -1.88
CA PRO A 509 -7.53 25.38 -2.14
C PRO A 509 -6.20 25.24 -1.38
N ASN A 510 -6.18 24.57 -0.22
CA ASN A 510 -4.95 24.28 0.50
C ASN A 510 -4.62 22.80 0.36
N VAL A 511 -3.54 22.46 -0.36
CA VAL A 511 -3.09 21.08 -0.51
C VAL A 511 -2.55 20.57 0.82
N HIS A 512 -3.23 19.59 1.42
CA HIS A 512 -2.82 18.98 2.68
C HIS A 512 -1.81 17.86 2.45
N VAL A 513 -0.58 18.28 2.12
CA VAL A 513 0.49 17.38 1.67
C VAL A 513 0.76 16.27 2.71
N GLY A 514 0.74 15.04 2.24
CA GLY A 514 0.99 13.83 3.02
C GLY A 514 -0.23 13.21 3.66
N ALA A 515 -1.40 13.84 3.59
CA ALA A 515 -2.65 13.25 4.09
C ALA A 515 -2.94 11.95 3.33
N VAL A 516 -3.09 10.84 4.05
CA VAL A 516 -3.53 9.57 3.47
C VAL A 516 -5.01 9.42 3.75
N VAL A 517 -5.79 9.33 2.68
CA VAL A 517 -7.25 9.25 2.75
C VAL A 517 -7.71 7.82 3.09
N GLY A 518 -8.98 7.65 3.45
CA GLY A 518 -9.58 6.34 3.73
C GLY A 518 -9.50 5.31 2.59
N GLY A 519 -9.26 5.76 1.37
CA GLY A 519 -8.84 4.92 0.24
C GLY A 519 -10.01 4.40 -0.59
N PRO A 520 -9.76 3.46 -1.52
CA PRO A 520 -10.79 2.92 -2.38
C PRO A 520 -11.71 1.95 -1.63
N ASN A 521 -12.88 1.69 -2.20
CA ASN A 521 -13.75 0.62 -1.76
C ASN A 521 -13.20 -0.78 -2.16
N VAL A 522 -13.92 -1.84 -1.80
CA VAL A 522 -13.51 -3.24 -2.01
C VAL A 522 -13.21 -3.59 -3.48
N SER A 523 -13.76 -2.85 -4.43
CA SER A 523 -13.57 -3.03 -5.88
C SER A 523 -12.48 -2.13 -6.46
N ASP A 524 -11.62 -1.56 -5.61
CA ASP A 524 -10.55 -0.61 -5.97
C ASP A 524 -11.05 0.71 -6.58
N ALA A 525 -12.33 1.07 -6.36
CA ALA A 525 -12.90 2.32 -6.88
C ALA A 525 -12.82 3.45 -5.85
N PHE A 526 -12.45 4.65 -6.32
CA PHE A 526 -12.31 5.85 -5.49
C PHE A 526 -12.93 7.08 -6.19
N PRO A 527 -13.93 7.75 -5.59
CA PRO A 527 -14.64 8.86 -6.24
C PRO A 527 -13.93 10.22 -6.17
N ASP A 528 -12.86 10.37 -5.37
CA ASP A 528 -12.21 11.64 -5.01
C ASP A 528 -13.23 12.73 -4.68
N SER A 529 -14.06 12.54 -3.66
CA SER A 529 -15.23 13.39 -3.42
C SER A 529 -15.40 13.72 -1.94
N ARG A 530 -15.41 15.01 -1.61
CA ARG A 530 -15.42 15.53 -0.23
C ARG A 530 -16.58 14.99 0.63
N PRO A 531 -17.81 14.81 0.11
CA PRO A 531 -18.90 14.22 0.90
C PRO A 531 -18.74 12.72 1.21
N PHE A 532 -17.89 12.00 0.47
CA PHE A 532 -17.61 10.57 0.66
C PHE A 532 -16.47 10.43 1.68
N PHE A 533 -16.79 10.66 2.96
CA PHE A 533 -15.78 10.73 4.02
C PHE A 533 -15.09 9.38 4.28
N GLN A 534 -15.80 8.26 4.12
CA GLN A 534 -15.22 6.91 4.29
C GLN A 534 -13.97 6.70 3.41
N GLU A 535 -14.01 7.21 2.19
CA GLU A 535 -12.91 7.14 1.22
C GLU A 535 -11.98 8.36 1.30
N SER A 536 -12.52 9.56 1.47
CA SER A 536 -11.78 10.82 1.24
C SER A 536 -11.27 11.51 2.50
N GLU A 537 -11.66 11.06 3.69
CA GLU A 537 -11.20 11.64 4.96
C GLU A 537 -9.84 11.07 5.37
N PRO A 538 -8.84 11.92 5.62
CA PRO A 538 -7.62 11.50 6.30
C PRO A 538 -7.78 11.59 7.82
N THR A 539 -7.10 10.71 8.55
CA THR A 539 -7.06 10.77 10.02
C THR A 539 -5.65 10.65 10.55
N THR A 540 -5.44 11.14 11.77
CA THR A 540 -4.13 11.09 12.44
C THR A 540 -3.59 9.67 12.60
N TYR A 541 -4.44 8.68 12.88
CA TYR A 541 -4.05 7.28 13.07
C TYR A 541 -3.87 6.49 11.77
N ILE A 542 -4.44 6.92 10.63
CA ILE A 542 -4.11 6.33 9.31
C ILE A 542 -2.67 6.70 8.92
N ASN A 543 -2.26 7.94 9.22
CA ASN A 543 -0.95 8.44 8.88
C ASN A 543 0.16 8.00 9.84
N ALA A 544 -0.15 7.72 11.10
CA ALA A 544 0.82 7.39 12.15
C ALA A 544 1.72 6.16 11.89
N PRO A 545 1.24 5.05 11.28
CA PRO A 545 2.06 3.86 11.05
C PRO A 545 3.03 4.03 9.88
N LEU A 546 2.72 4.86 8.87
CA LEU A 546 3.44 4.97 7.60
C LEU A 546 4.93 5.40 7.63
N PRO A 547 5.40 6.19 8.62
CA PRO A 547 6.82 6.53 8.72
C PRO A 547 7.77 5.32 8.85
N ALA A 548 7.29 4.18 9.34
CA ALA A 548 8.07 2.94 9.48
C ALA A 548 8.13 2.10 8.19
N PRO A 549 7.00 1.84 7.48
CA PRO A 549 7.02 1.21 6.16
C PRO A 549 7.86 1.91 5.10
N ALA A 550 7.85 3.24 5.09
CA ALA A 550 8.69 4.02 4.17
C ALA A 550 10.21 3.91 4.46
N THR A 551 10.61 3.33 5.59
CA THR A 551 12.02 3.27 6.03
C THR A 551 12.52 1.85 6.36
N GLY A 552 11.60 0.88 6.49
CA GLY A 552 11.91 -0.53 6.70
C GLY A 552 12.33 -1.27 5.43
N ILE A 553 12.13 -0.68 4.25
CA ILE A 553 12.49 -1.22 2.94
C ILE A 553 13.89 -0.69 2.56
N PRO A 554 14.95 -1.52 2.55
CA PRO A 554 16.26 -1.13 2.11
C PRO A 554 16.17 -0.87 0.62
N VAL A 555 16.72 0.27 0.22
CA VAL A 555 17.14 0.50 -1.15
C VAL A 555 18.37 -0.40 -1.36
N SER A 556 18.17 -1.67 -1.71
CA SER A 556 19.30 -2.55 -2.01
C SER A 556 19.80 -2.32 -3.44
N PRO A 557 21.12 -2.15 -3.64
CA PRO A 557 21.74 -2.43 -4.92
C PRO A 557 21.79 -3.95 -5.12
N SER A 558 21.31 -4.42 -6.27
CA SER A 558 21.56 -5.71 -6.96
C SER A 558 21.74 -7.00 -6.13
N PRO A 559 20.97 -8.08 -6.39
CA PRO A 559 20.98 -9.29 -5.56
C PRO A 559 22.14 -10.26 -5.88
N GLN A 560 22.81 -10.76 -4.82
CA GLN A 560 23.58 -12.01 -4.85
C GLN A 560 22.78 -13.12 -4.14
N TYR A 561 22.67 -14.26 -4.83
CA TYR A 561 21.95 -15.49 -4.49
C TYR A 561 22.62 -16.27 -3.34
N TYR A 562 21.82 -16.82 -2.42
CA TYR A 562 22.11 -18.11 -1.76
C TYR A 562 20.80 -18.89 -1.54
N ASN A 563 20.80 -20.14 -2.02
CA ASN A 563 19.75 -21.15 -1.90
C ASN A 563 19.85 -21.91 -0.57
N GLU A 564 18.71 -22.31 0.01
CA GLU A 564 18.42 -23.73 0.34
C GLU A 564 16.98 -23.91 0.85
N ASN A 565 16.38 -25.02 0.44
CA ASN A 565 14.97 -25.46 0.59
C ASN A 565 14.82 -26.38 1.82
N PRO A 566 13.62 -26.54 2.41
CA PRO A 566 13.06 -27.91 2.47
C PRO A 566 11.52 -28.03 2.32
N GLN A 567 11.11 -29.16 1.72
CA GLN A 567 9.76 -29.59 1.32
C GLN A 567 8.87 -30.14 2.47
N PHE A 568 7.54 -30.15 2.24
CA PHE A 568 6.54 -31.02 2.91
C PHE A 568 5.67 -31.79 1.90
N PRO A 569 5.01 -32.92 2.29
CA PRO A 569 4.39 -33.91 1.40
C PRO A 569 2.84 -33.87 1.31
N LEU A 570 2.31 -34.36 0.17
CA LEU A 570 0.90 -34.42 -0.26
C LEU A 570 0.28 -35.83 -0.11
N HIS A 571 -1.05 -35.89 0.04
CA HIS A 571 -1.90 -36.98 -0.47
C HIS A 571 -3.39 -36.60 -0.48
N ASP A 572 -4.28 -37.03 -1.39
CA ASP A 572 -4.27 -37.34 -2.83
C ASP A 572 -5.75 -37.60 -3.19
N HIS A 573 -6.26 -37.04 -4.30
CA HIS A 573 -7.17 -37.77 -5.18
C HIS A 573 -7.23 -37.13 -6.58
N HIS A 574 -6.33 -37.62 -7.44
CA HIS A 574 -6.37 -37.77 -8.89
C HIS A 574 -7.55 -37.16 -9.69
N LEU A 575 -7.24 -36.09 -10.43
CA LEU A 575 -7.43 -35.96 -11.89
C LEU A 575 -6.47 -34.86 -12.41
N HIS A 576 -5.37 -35.30 -13.02
CA HIS A 576 -4.34 -34.54 -13.76
C HIS A 576 -3.87 -33.17 -13.21
N GLY A 577 -3.16 -33.24 -12.08
CA GLY A 577 -1.81 -32.71 -11.85
C GLY A 577 -1.41 -31.36 -12.46
N HIS A 578 -1.65 -30.28 -11.72
CA HIS A 578 -0.86 -29.05 -11.82
C HIS A 578 -0.27 -28.76 -10.44
N GLN A 579 1.05 -28.57 -10.34
CA GLN A 579 1.65 -28.05 -9.11
C GLN A 579 1.37 -26.54 -9.02
N ASP A 580 0.88 -26.08 -7.88
CA ASP A 580 0.74 -24.66 -7.62
C ASP A 580 2.13 -24.00 -7.61
N GLY A 581 2.32 -22.98 -8.45
CA GLY A 581 3.56 -22.20 -8.53
C GLY A 581 4.64 -22.70 -9.51
N ALA A 582 4.34 -23.63 -10.42
CA ALA A 582 5.25 -24.05 -11.50
C ALA A 582 4.61 -23.83 -12.89
N TRP A 583 5.46 -23.72 -13.93
CA TRP A 583 4.99 -23.69 -15.32
C TRP A 583 4.35 -25.04 -15.70
N SER A 584 3.27 -25.00 -16.46
CA SER A 584 2.52 -26.18 -16.94
C SER A 584 3.32 -27.05 -17.91
N SER A 585 4.33 -26.47 -18.56
CA SER A 585 5.23 -27.14 -19.50
C SER A 585 6.64 -26.55 -19.43
N GLY A 586 7.65 -27.32 -19.80
CA GLY A 586 9.02 -26.82 -19.94
C GLY A 586 9.15 -25.86 -21.12
N LEU A 587 10.12 -24.95 -21.05
CA LEU A 587 10.35 -23.95 -22.10
C LEU A 587 10.56 -24.61 -23.48
N PHE A 588 11.29 -25.73 -23.54
CA PHE A 588 11.59 -26.43 -24.78
C PHE A 588 10.60 -27.55 -25.13
N ASP A 589 9.48 -27.67 -24.41
CA ASP A 589 8.40 -28.61 -24.72
C ASP A 589 7.44 -28.05 -25.80
N CYS A 590 7.90 -27.13 -26.66
CA CYS A 590 7.06 -26.55 -27.71
C CYS A 590 6.56 -27.63 -28.70
N CYS A 591 7.38 -28.64 -29.01
CA CYS A 591 7.02 -29.74 -29.92
C CYS A 591 6.03 -30.77 -29.35
N SER A 592 5.67 -30.71 -28.05
CA SER A 592 4.72 -31.65 -27.45
C SER A 592 3.26 -31.39 -27.84
N ASP A 593 2.96 -30.21 -28.40
CA ASP A 593 1.67 -29.90 -29.03
C ASP A 593 1.90 -29.38 -30.45
N CYS A 594 1.72 -30.28 -31.42
CA CYS A 594 1.96 -29.98 -32.83
C CYS A 594 1.08 -28.84 -33.35
N LYS A 595 -0.13 -28.64 -32.81
CA LYS A 595 -1.05 -27.57 -33.25
C LYS A 595 -0.57 -26.20 -32.78
N ILE A 596 -0.24 -26.06 -31.50
CA ILE A 596 0.26 -24.80 -30.92
C ILE A 596 1.64 -24.47 -31.50
N CYS A 597 2.50 -25.47 -31.67
CA CYS A 597 3.82 -25.31 -32.29
C CYS A 597 3.69 -24.80 -33.74
N CYS A 598 2.81 -25.40 -34.55
CA CYS A 598 2.58 -24.94 -35.92
C CYS A 598 1.97 -23.54 -35.94
N LEU A 599 0.96 -23.25 -35.12
CA LEU A 599 0.37 -21.92 -35.06
C LEU A 599 1.40 -20.85 -34.69
N THR A 600 2.24 -21.12 -33.70
CA THR A 600 3.24 -20.18 -33.21
C THR A 600 4.41 -20.00 -34.18
N PHE A 601 4.80 -21.06 -34.90
CA PHE A 601 5.89 -20.97 -35.87
C PHE A 601 5.47 -20.28 -37.17
N TRP A 602 4.27 -20.60 -37.69
CA TRP A 602 3.77 -20.04 -38.95
C TRP A 602 3.06 -18.70 -38.77
N CYS A 603 2.45 -18.46 -37.61
CA CYS A 603 1.65 -17.28 -37.30
C CYS A 603 1.92 -16.74 -35.87
N PRO A 604 3.16 -16.35 -35.52
CA PRO A 604 3.51 -15.93 -34.16
C PRO A 604 2.72 -14.70 -33.67
N CYS A 605 2.32 -13.80 -34.59
CA CYS A 605 1.49 -12.64 -34.27
C CYS A 605 0.08 -13.02 -33.77
N ILE A 606 -0.47 -14.14 -34.23
CA ILE A 606 -1.78 -14.64 -33.78
C ILE A 606 -1.62 -15.26 -32.39
N THR A 607 -0.59 -16.09 -32.19
CA THR A 607 -0.31 -16.68 -30.87
C THR A 607 -0.09 -15.59 -29.83
N PHE A 608 0.79 -14.63 -30.11
CA PHE A 608 1.05 -13.51 -29.21
C PHE A 608 -0.20 -12.66 -28.97
N GLY A 609 -0.96 -12.32 -30.02
CA GLY A 609 -2.18 -11.53 -29.87
C GLY A 609 -3.20 -12.19 -28.93
N ARG A 610 -3.35 -13.51 -28.99
CA ARG A 610 -4.24 -14.28 -28.10
C ARG A 610 -3.74 -14.30 -26.66
N ILE A 611 -2.44 -14.52 -26.45
CA ILE A 611 -1.82 -14.45 -25.11
C ILE A 611 -2.05 -13.05 -24.53
N ALA A 612 -1.73 -12.00 -25.29
CA ALA A 612 -1.85 -10.63 -24.87
C ALA A 612 -3.30 -10.27 -24.50
N GLU A 613 -4.28 -10.66 -25.31
CA GLU A 613 -5.71 -10.37 -25.02
C GLU A 613 -6.16 -11.01 -23.70
N ILE A 614 -5.76 -12.26 -23.42
CA ILE A 614 -6.13 -12.95 -22.18
C ILE A 614 -5.38 -12.36 -20.97
N VAL A 615 -4.07 -12.12 -21.09
CA VAL A 615 -3.25 -11.52 -20.03
C VAL A 615 -3.68 -10.08 -19.70
N ASP A 616 -4.18 -9.34 -20.68
CA ASP A 616 -4.73 -7.98 -20.54
C ASP A 616 -6.23 -7.95 -20.19
N LYS A 617 -6.86 -9.11 -19.99
CA LYS A 617 -8.29 -9.21 -19.67
C LYS A 617 -9.17 -8.45 -20.68
N GLY A 618 -8.82 -8.54 -21.96
CA GLY A 618 -9.54 -7.91 -23.07
C GLY A 618 -9.33 -6.40 -23.23
N THR A 619 -8.41 -5.77 -22.48
CA THR A 619 -8.13 -4.33 -22.61
C THR A 619 -7.61 -3.97 -24.01
N THR A 620 -6.79 -4.85 -24.60
CA THR A 620 -6.31 -4.73 -25.98
C THR A 620 -6.77 -5.94 -26.77
N ALA A 621 -7.40 -5.70 -27.92
CA ALA A 621 -7.87 -6.79 -28.79
C ALA A 621 -6.70 -7.57 -29.38
N CYS A 622 -6.87 -8.89 -29.57
CA CYS A 622 -5.85 -9.77 -30.14
C CYS A 622 -5.30 -9.25 -31.48
N ALA A 623 -6.16 -8.71 -32.35
CA ALA A 623 -5.73 -8.16 -33.64
C ALA A 623 -4.79 -6.95 -33.48
N THR A 624 -5.04 -6.10 -32.48
CA THR A 624 -4.21 -4.93 -32.20
C THR A 624 -2.85 -5.34 -31.64
N SER A 625 -2.82 -6.19 -30.61
CA SER A 625 -1.57 -6.68 -30.03
C SER A 625 -0.76 -7.51 -31.02
N GLY A 626 -1.42 -8.35 -31.81
CA GLY A 626 -0.78 -9.14 -32.87
C GLY A 626 -0.21 -8.28 -34.00
N ALA A 627 -0.91 -7.22 -34.42
CA ALA A 627 -0.42 -6.29 -35.43
C ALA A 627 0.79 -5.48 -34.93
N ILE A 628 0.75 -5.00 -33.68
CA ILE A 628 1.88 -4.29 -33.06
C ILE A 628 3.10 -5.20 -32.98
N PHE A 629 2.92 -6.43 -32.49
CA PHE A 629 4.00 -7.41 -32.43
C PHE A 629 4.57 -7.73 -33.82
N GLY A 630 3.70 -7.94 -34.82
CA GLY A 630 4.12 -8.18 -36.20
C GLY A 630 4.90 -7.02 -36.81
N LEU A 631 4.42 -5.78 -36.62
CA LEU A 631 5.11 -4.58 -37.09
C LEU A 631 6.46 -4.40 -36.41
N LEU A 632 6.55 -4.60 -35.09
CA LEU A 632 7.81 -4.52 -34.37
C LEU A 632 8.80 -5.59 -34.84
N ALA A 633 8.33 -6.83 -35.00
CA ALA A 633 9.16 -7.92 -35.51
C ALA A 633 9.65 -7.67 -36.95
N SER A 634 8.79 -7.19 -37.85
CA SER A 634 9.14 -6.98 -39.27
C SER A 634 9.92 -5.69 -39.53
N LEU A 635 9.69 -4.61 -38.77
CA LEU A 635 10.34 -3.32 -39.01
C LEU A 635 11.61 -3.10 -38.19
N THR A 636 11.72 -3.74 -37.01
CA THR A 636 12.82 -3.48 -36.07
C THR A 636 13.56 -4.74 -35.61
N GLY A 637 13.01 -5.93 -35.84
CA GLY A 637 13.53 -7.18 -35.30
C GLY A 637 13.38 -7.32 -33.77
N CYS A 638 12.81 -6.33 -33.08
CA CYS A 638 12.74 -6.26 -31.62
C CYS A 638 11.38 -6.70 -31.05
N GLY A 639 10.65 -7.58 -31.76
CA GLY A 639 9.35 -8.10 -31.29
C GLY A 639 9.44 -8.79 -29.92
N CYS A 640 10.58 -9.41 -29.62
CA CYS A 640 10.88 -10.08 -28.34
C CYS A 640 10.82 -9.16 -27.10
N ILE A 641 11.08 -7.85 -27.28
CA ILE A 641 10.98 -6.87 -26.17
C ILE A 641 9.51 -6.65 -25.81
N TYR A 642 8.64 -6.62 -26.81
CA TYR A 642 7.21 -6.44 -26.59
C TYR A 642 6.58 -7.68 -25.97
N SER A 643 6.96 -8.87 -26.43
CA SER A 643 6.45 -10.14 -25.89
C SER A 643 6.99 -10.48 -24.50
N CYS A 644 8.25 -10.14 -24.17
CA CYS A 644 8.77 -10.39 -22.81
C CYS A 644 8.04 -9.62 -21.70
N LEU A 645 7.46 -8.45 -22.00
CA LEU A 645 6.62 -7.72 -21.06
C LEU A 645 5.36 -8.49 -20.69
N TYR A 646 4.75 -9.18 -21.66
CA TYR A 646 3.55 -9.97 -21.45
C TYR A 646 3.84 -11.27 -20.70
N ARG A 647 4.99 -11.90 -20.94
CA ARG A 647 5.48 -13.01 -20.13
C ARG A 647 5.73 -12.61 -18.68
N SER A 648 6.35 -11.46 -18.46
CA SER A 648 6.57 -10.89 -17.12
C SER A 648 5.24 -10.66 -16.40
N LYS A 649 4.26 -10.11 -17.13
CA LYS A 649 2.91 -9.86 -16.62
C LYS A 649 2.17 -11.15 -16.28
N LEU A 650 2.24 -12.16 -17.14
CA LEU A 650 1.69 -13.51 -16.89
C LEU A 650 2.31 -14.12 -15.62
N ARG A 651 3.63 -14.07 -15.49
CA ARG A 651 4.36 -14.56 -14.30
C ARG A 651 3.93 -13.86 -13.02
N GLN A 652 3.80 -12.54 -13.04
CA GLN A 652 3.36 -11.77 -11.88
C GLN A 652 1.91 -12.08 -11.49
N GLN A 653 1.02 -12.27 -12.46
CA GLN A 653 -0.38 -12.61 -12.21
C GLN A 653 -0.53 -13.99 -11.55
N TYR A 654 0.31 -14.94 -11.92
CA TYR A 654 0.19 -16.35 -11.51
C TYR A 654 1.33 -16.87 -10.62
N MET A 655 2.19 -15.98 -10.12
CA MET A 655 3.34 -16.29 -9.26
C MET A 655 4.27 -17.37 -9.84
N LEU A 656 4.50 -17.35 -11.16
CA LEU A 656 5.34 -18.33 -11.85
C LEU A 656 6.84 -18.02 -11.66
N PRO A 657 7.74 -19.02 -11.66
CA PRO A 657 9.18 -18.84 -11.42
C PRO A 657 9.91 -18.32 -12.66
N GLU A 658 11.02 -17.59 -12.42
CA GLU A 658 11.86 -17.03 -13.49
C GLU A 658 12.82 -18.13 -13.94
N SER A 659 12.47 -18.82 -15.02
CA SER A 659 13.21 -20.00 -15.49
C SER A 659 13.16 -20.08 -17.02
N PRO A 660 14.28 -20.43 -17.68
CA PRO A 660 15.62 -20.70 -17.13
C PRO A 660 16.44 -19.43 -16.82
N CYS A 661 15.99 -18.26 -17.29
CA CYS A 661 16.59 -16.95 -17.06
C CYS A 661 15.51 -15.86 -17.24
N ASN A 662 15.91 -14.58 -17.25
CA ASN A 662 14.96 -13.49 -17.34
C ASN A 662 14.10 -13.52 -18.62
N ASP A 663 12.91 -12.95 -18.54
CA ASP A 663 11.89 -13.10 -19.58
C ASP A 663 12.35 -12.53 -20.94
N CYS A 664 13.10 -11.43 -20.94
CA CYS A 664 13.58 -10.87 -22.21
C CYS A 664 14.71 -11.71 -22.82
N LEU A 665 15.57 -12.38 -22.05
CA LEU A 665 16.52 -13.36 -22.56
C LEU A 665 15.80 -14.59 -23.10
N VAL A 666 14.75 -15.05 -22.43
CA VAL A 666 13.93 -16.18 -22.90
C VAL A 666 13.29 -15.87 -24.25
N HIS A 667 12.68 -14.70 -24.41
CA HIS A 667 12.10 -14.24 -25.69
C HIS A 667 13.15 -13.92 -26.76
N CYS A 668 14.29 -13.32 -26.39
CA CYS A 668 15.38 -13.05 -27.34
C CYS A 668 16.07 -14.32 -27.84
N CYS A 669 16.16 -15.36 -27.00
CA CYS A 669 16.84 -16.62 -27.34
C CYS A 669 15.92 -17.65 -28.01
N CYS A 670 14.67 -17.80 -27.57
CA CYS A 670 13.68 -18.64 -28.24
C CYS A 670 12.24 -18.09 -28.08
N GLU A 671 11.91 -17.08 -28.88
CA GLU A 671 10.58 -16.46 -28.95
C GLU A 671 9.45 -17.49 -29.14
N ALA A 672 9.61 -18.41 -30.10
CA ALA A 672 8.58 -19.41 -30.39
C ALA A 672 8.35 -20.38 -29.22
N CYS A 673 9.41 -20.74 -28.50
CA CYS A 673 9.34 -21.58 -27.31
C CYS A 673 8.57 -20.88 -26.17
N ALA A 674 8.92 -19.60 -25.94
CA ALA A 674 8.31 -18.78 -24.89
C ALA A 674 6.81 -18.60 -25.12
N LEU A 675 6.41 -18.22 -26.34
CA LEU A 675 5.01 -18.06 -26.72
C LEU A 675 4.23 -19.39 -26.62
N CYS A 676 4.83 -20.53 -27.00
CA CYS A 676 4.19 -21.84 -26.82
C CYS A 676 3.94 -22.16 -25.35
N GLN A 677 4.92 -21.87 -24.49
CA GLN A 677 4.82 -22.13 -23.05
C GLN A 677 3.74 -21.25 -22.40
N GLU A 678 3.69 -19.96 -22.72
CA GLU A 678 2.67 -19.01 -22.22
C GLU A 678 1.26 -19.38 -22.68
N TYR A 679 1.12 -19.81 -23.94
CA TYR A 679 -0.17 -20.25 -24.47
C TYR A 679 -0.68 -21.50 -23.73
N LYS A 680 0.20 -22.50 -23.54
CA LYS A 680 -0.13 -23.73 -22.80
C LYS A 680 -0.42 -23.46 -21.33
N GLU A 681 0.30 -22.53 -20.72
CA GLU A 681 0.04 -22.10 -19.35
C GLU A 681 -1.39 -21.57 -19.20
N LEU A 682 -1.82 -20.69 -20.10
CA LEU A 682 -3.19 -20.17 -20.07
C LEU A 682 -4.24 -21.25 -20.33
N GLU A 683 -4.01 -22.17 -21.28
CA GLU A 683 -4.93 -23.30 -21.50
C GLU A 683 -5.03 -24.23 -20.29
N SER A 684 -3.91 -24.53 -19.63
CA SER A 684 -3.88 -25.36 -18.42
C SER A 684 -4.67 -24.74 -17.26
N ARG A 685 -4.79 -23.41 -17.25
CA ARG A 685 -5.58 -22.63 -16.30
C ARG A 685 -7.06 -22.51 -16.69
N GLY A 686 -7.48 -23.19 -17.75
CA GLY A 686 -8.87 -23.29 -18.18
C GLY A 686 -9.33 -22.24 -19.18
N PHE A 687 -8.42 -21.46 -19.77
CA PHE A 687 -8.76 -20.50 -20.83
C PHE A 687 -8.84 -21.19 -22.19
N ASP A 688 -9.92 -20.91 -22.94
CA ASP A 688 -10.01 -21.19 -24.36
C ASP A 688 -9.47 -19.98 -25.14
N MET A 689 -8.25 -20.10 -25.61
CA MET A 689 -7.53 -19.01 -26.27
C MET A 689 -8.16 -18.58 -27.62
N SER A 690 -9.09 -19.36 -28.17
CA SER A 690 -9.70 -19.09 -29.49
C SER A 690 -10.92 -18.16 -29.42
N ILE A 691 -11.61 -18.11 -28.29
CA ILE A 691 -12.84 -17.32 -28.11
C ILE A 691 -12.60 -15.92 -27.52
N GLY A 692 -11.34 -15.59 -27.20
CA GLY A 692 -10.96 -14.31 -26.62
C GLY A 692 -11.41 -14.16 -25.16
N TRP A 693 -11.09 -13.02 -24.54
CA TRP A 693 -11.33 -12.82 -23.11
C TRP A 693 -12.82 -12.84 -22.76
N GLN A 694 -13.65 -12.10 -23.51
CA GLN A 694 -15.09 -12.01 -23.25
C GLN A 694 -15.79 -13.38 -23.40
N GLY A 695 -15.39 -14.19 -24.37
CA GLY A 695 -15.93 -15.54 -24.54
C GLY A 695 -15.62 -16.46 -23.35
N ASN A 696 -14.44 -16.33 -22.75
CA ASN A 696 -14.07 -17.09 -21.55
C ASN A 696 -14.86 -16.65 -20.31
N VAL A 697 -15.10 -15.34 -20.16
CA VAL A 697 -15.94 -14.79 -19.09
C VAL A 697 -17.38 -15.31 -19.22
N GLU A 698 -17.96 -15.29 -20.42
CA GLU A 698 -19.30 -15.83 -20.67
C GLU A 698 -19.39 -17.34 -20.41
N ARG A 699 -18.34 -18.10 -20.77
CA ARG A 699 -18.27 -19.55 -20.52
C ARG A 699 -18.18 -19.88 -19.03
N GLN A 700 -17.38 -19.15 -18.26
CA GLN A 700 -17.32 -19.30 -16.80
C GLN A 700 -18.67 -18.95 -16.13
N ASN A 701 -19.35 -17.90 -16.60
CA ASN A 701 -20.65 -17.51 -16.07
C ASN A 701 -21.77 -18.53 -16.36
N ARG A 702 -21.68 -19.29 -17.46
CA ARG A 702 -22.63 -20.38 -17.78
C ARG A 702 -22.38 -21.67 -16.99
N GLY A 703 -21.17 -21.88 -16.45
CA GLY A 703 -20.83 -23.03 -15.61
C GLY A 703 -21.40 -22.99 -14.20
N VAL A 704 -21.95 -21.84 -13.77
CA VAL A 704 -22.52 -21.61 -12.42
C VAL A 704 -24.04 -21.82 -12.39
N ALA A 705 -24.71 -22.02 -13.54
CA ALA A 705 -26.14 -22.30 -13.60
C ALA A 705 -26.43 -23.80 -13.55
N MET A 706 -26.74 -24.33 -12.35
CA MET A 706 -27.36 -25.65 -12.14
C MET A 706 -28.89 -25.51 -11.94
N PRO A 707 -29.68 -26.59 -12.18
CA PRO A 707 -30.99 -26.49 -12.80
C PRO A 707 -32.12 -26.03 -11.87
N THR A 708 -33.10 -25.38 -12.47
CA THR A 708 -34.36 -24.91 -11.88
C THR A 708 -35.08 -25.99 -11.07
N SER A 709 -35.15 -25.83 -9.74
CA SER A 709 -36.10 -26.56 -8.90
C SER A 709 -37.41 -25.77 -8.78
N THR A 710 -38.49 -26.44 -9.14
CA THR A 710 -39.90 -26.09 -8.94
C THR A 710 -40.22 -25.50 -7.56
N ALA A 711 -41.01 -24.43 -7.52
CA ALA A 711 -41.50 -23.77 -6.31
C ALA A 711 -42.52 -24.63 -5.53
N PRO A 712 -42.48 -24.67 -4.19
CA PRO A 712 -43.55 -25.25 -3.39
C PRO A 712 -44.65 -24.23 -3.07
N VAL A 713 -45.88 -24.73 -3.07
CA VAL A 713 -47.14 -24.05 -2.74
C VAL A 713 -47.20 -23.78 -1.23
N PHE A 714 -47.61 -22.56 -0.85
CA PHE A 714 -47.88 -22.17 0.54
C PHE A 714 -49.34 -22.50 0.90
N GLU A 715 -49.56 -23.34 1.91
CA GLU A 715 -50.85 -23.51 2.58
C GLU A 715 -50.79 -22.97 4.02
N GLY A 716 -51.78 -22.14 4.35
CA GLY A 716 -52.60 -22.36 5.55
C GLY A 716 -52.08 -21.89 6.90
N ALA A 717 -52.54 -20.71 7.29
CA ALA A 717 -52.50 -20.16 8.64
C ALA A 717 -53.05 -21.10 9.73
N MET A 718 -52.58 -20.94 10.98
CA MET A 718 -53.43 -21.00 12.17
C MET A 718 -52.87 -20.15 13.32
N SER A 719 -53.78 -19.41 13.95
CA SER A 719 -53.61 -18.51 15.08
C SER A 719 -53.65 -19.23 16.44
N ARG A 720 -52.80 -18.82 17.38
CA ARG A 720 -53.20 -18.15 18.64
C ARG A 720 -52.01 -17.56 19.35
#